data_AF-A0A2E0VNR8-F1
#
_entry.id   AF-A0A2E0VNR8-F1
#
_cell.length_a   1.000
_cell.length_b   1.000
_cell.length_c   1.000
_cell.angle_alpha   90.00
_cell.angle_beta   90.00
_cell.angle_gamma   90.00
#
_symmetry.space_group_name_H-M   'P 1'
#
loop_
_entity.id
_entity.type
_entity.pdbx_description
1 polymer ?
#
loop_
_entity_poly.entity_id
_entity_poly.type
_entity_poly.pdbx_seq_one_letter_code
_entity_poly.pdbx_strand_id
1 'polypeptide(L)'
;MKTSIFRKPALHQHFHSFTGWVFVAALALFARYTSPPPPLLTEMDACLDIMPIDPSVCPAECNLVNYGDFEDFTTGQNAYYTGFVAPFNSQVIVANGYTVNTVDILSDNSNQYLRMISSSGGYQENALLPLCSAIDPGCSFTVEFKACASTNPAGAQQLTVGVWALTQLPANLEMPANLPCNGTLLDNQNNVIGTCLGVVNVPVNCSSGNVTFPVNPFSLSGSYSGSVTHIWIKEIQVNQEFSTNVYLDDISVTKDCENQITVDPNVTSACPGGQVAVDFEVCNSGSQSTPATVTLTPDLSGISGVTLSAYNPEFPGGTATINNLAAGECTTVSLYLDLASSLPGGTPISFPVAIQPNGACIKSSSVQVDFTVENCDSLGCDCPAGSLVIGTPGTETLLSDLVALGLLPANPTVVTNFNLTVQGTLVMDADMISGSDNEYRFGVGSDICMLDGAEIKVPSGNTLRIHDTHIRGCLKRWKSITVETGATLIFSTDGGGLVEDAQYAVFPQSKAEVSIQRTEFNKNYISLYFNDPFGEFNLEPFFGNTMQCTAPLKPHYDPNDPNDGTWSYAGIYTIGQDILDIVSFGAYSTNYFVNLRNGIITIGAHLTVRGAQFIDILDMNEYGFLEGYGIWAQAVNGSRRLTVQGFGETGTPSFQNCTNGILSWGMAVDGIRNNNMLQMGFGVRSLFARDQLTIFDNAVEASRMGIGTVGMHPMTQMLVFSNNLDLTASGARGIQMTGGGTTPAGGFTFSANGNNLNLYEPGQQGIGVLTLNQALIRNNTVQAFGNGTSMTGLNLQGSHDNILQCNDITGLDPTSGTAVRAWDAENTAWRCNKIGNTENGVYVLMGGHSPDNFIGTSIGNHTWGLRIDGNPTNPGVLGQQHHTGNRWIGSYTGAGARHESNNQFVVSDSRFTVHTTTPPYHPPSVGVEPGVQQTDFFTFQPGTPNTFCLDFNACPVDEFSGEDPQIHDIDLDIAGGTTGSPESRYLAERYLYRKLLRNPQLVQAGSVLDSFYNQKSNEPVGMLVQMEQALAALFVPAPADSAALAANDAAIADSLAQVMLLDSLIAQSSGQDSLDLLDQRLATLQALDSLTQVQDSLLDLIQTARTVEAAQLAAQNAAIPASYLFEVNEQTVNDIFLNTIASGVYSFDSLQQTTLETIAYQCPLMGGTAVFRARGLLSLVDDYDFGDDVVNCQEVGNR
;
A
#
# COMPACT_ATOMS: atom_id res chain seq x y z
N MET A 1 22.92 3.72 -37.23
CA MET A 1 24.33 4.02 -36.88
C MET A 1 24.37 5.18 -35.90
N LYS A 2 25.15 5.08 -34.80
CA LYS A 2 25.45 6.16 -33.82
C LYS A 2 24.25 6.76 -33.05
N THR A 3 24.29 6.91 -31.71
CA THR A 3 25.19 6.33 -30.68
C THR A 3 24.48 6.32 -29.33
N SER A 4 24.95 5.48 -28.41
CA SER A 4 24.43 5.27 -27.06
C SER A 4 24.37 6.52 -26.16
N ILE A 5 23.40 6.51 -25.24
CA ILE A 5 23.52 7.12 -23.90
C ILE A 5 23.09 6.04 -22.90
N PHE A 6 23.93 5.75 -21.92
CA PHE A 6 23.60 4.81 -20.83
C PHE A 6 22.50 5.39 -19.92
N ARG A 7 21.47 4.60 -19.61
CA ARG A 7 20.69 4.76 -18.38
C ARG A 7 21.15 3.72 -17.37
N LYS A 8 21.23 4.11 -16.09
CA LYS A 8 21.34 3.16 -14.97
C LYS A 8 19.92 2.72 -14.58
N PRO A 9 19.69 1.45 -14.20
CA PRO A 9 18.53 1.12 -13.37
C PRO A 9 18.68 1.79 -12.00
N ALA A 10 17.55 2.18 -11.40
CA ALA A 10 17.49 2.64 -10.01
C ALA A 10 17.42 1.44 -9.05
N LEU A 11 17.59 1.67 -7.74
CA LEU A 11 17.63 0.61 -6.76
C LEU A 11 16.25 -0.04 -6.56
N HIS A 12 16.15 -1.35 -6.80
CA HIS A 12 15.27 -2.19 -6.00
C HIS A 12 15.94 -2.43 -4.63
N GLN A 13 15.25 -2.10 -3.54
CA GLN A 13 15.56 -2.67 -2.22
C GLN A 13 14.30 -2.85 -1.35
N HIS A 14 14.07 -4.12 -1.00
CA HIS A 14 13.46 -4.63 0.23
C HIS A 14 12.17 -4.02 0.79
N PHE A 15 11.10 -4.82 0.76
CA PHE A 15 10.26 -5.05 1.94
C PHE A 15 9.93 -6.54 2.09
N HIS A 16 10.54 -7.22 3.06
CA HIS A 16 10.06 -8.47 3.64
C HIS A 16 10.62 -8.64 5.06
N SER A 17 9.75 -9.08 5.97
CA SER A 17 10.04 -9.72 7.28
C SER A 17 11.15 -9.15 8.18
N PHE A 18 10.76 -8.55 9.30
CA PHE A 18 11.39 -8.84 10.60
C PHE A 18 10.40 -8.72 11.75
N THR A 19 10.22 -9.78 12.53
CA THR A 19 9.35 -9.86 13.72
C THR A 19 10.16 -9.65 15.00
N GLY A 20 9.73 -8.82 15.96
CA GLY A 20 10.46 -8.70 17.23
C GLY A 20 10.03 -7.58 18.20
N TRP A 21 8.97 -7.84 18.96
CA TRP A 21 8.46 -7.07 20.11
C TRP A 21 9.50 -6.40 21.05
N VAL A 22 9.20 -5.16 21.49
CA VAL A 22 9.12 -4.65 22.90
C VAL A 22 9.22 -3.10 22.88
N PHE A 23 8.14 -2.32 23.03
CA PHE A 23 7.41 -1.88 24.25
C PHE A 23 8.07 -0.75 25.08
N VAL A 24 7.22 0.18 25.58
CA VAL A 24 7.41 1.22 26.64
C VAL A 24 7.57 2.70 26.22
N ALA A 25 6.45 3.42 26.35
CA ALA A 25 6.25 4.79 26.88
C ALA A 25 6.68 6.08 26.12
N ALA A 26 5.65 6.74 25.59
CA ALA A 26 5.23 8.11 25.93
C ALA A 26 6.13 9.34 25.62
N LEU A 27 5.71 10.11 24.61
CA LEU A 27 5.61 11.57 24.74
C LEU A 27 4.16 11.93 25.08
N ALA A 28 3.94 12.86 26.01
CA ALA A 28 2.66 13.47 26.32
C ALA A 28 2.74 15.00 26.17
N LEU A 29 1.59 15.64 25.99
CA LEU A 29 1.42 16.97 25.41
C LEU A 29 2.05 18.15 26.18
N PHE A 30 2.17 19.27 25.47
CA PHE A 30 2.62 20.58 25.96
C PHE A 30 1.42 21.54 26.08
N ALA A 31 1.38 22.37 27.14
CA ALA A 31 0.41 23.47 27.36
C ALA A 31 -1.05 23.01 27.64
N ARG A 32 -1.97 23.83 28.20
CA ARG A 32 -2.09 25.31 28.19
C ARG A 32 -2.71 25.92 29.48
N TYR A 33 -2.22 27.12 29.86
CA TYR A 33 -2.97 28.29 30.39
C TYR A 33 -3.78 28.11 31.72
N THR A 34 -4.39 29.13 32.37
CA THR A 34 -4.42 30.61 32.16
C THR A 34 -3.87 31.41 33.35
N SER A 35 -3.89 32.74 33.18
CA SER A 35 -3.82 33.79 34.21
C SER A 35 -4.94 33.74 35.28
N PRO A 36 -4.75 34.45 36.42
CA PRO A 36 -5.82 35.01 37.27
C PRO A 36 -6.43 36.27 36.58
N PRO A 37 -7.07 37.25 37.27
CA PRO A 37 -7.76 37.24 38.58
C PRO A 37 -9.28 37.58 38.43
N PRO A 38 -10.05 37.80 39.54
CA PRO A 38 -11.45 38.30 39.60
C PRO A 38 -11.80 39.53 38.72
N PRO A 39 -11.71 40.82 39.13
CA PRO A 39 -12.52 41.79 40.91
C PRO A 39 -14.03 41.59 41.24
N LEU A 40 -14.63 42.04 42.37
CA LEU A 40 -14.25 42.73 43.66
C LEU A 40 -14.60 44.26 43.81
N LEU A 41 -14.50 44.86 45.03
CA LEU A 41 -14.58 46.32 45.47
C LEU A 41 -15.88 46.88 46.22
N THR A 42 -16.07 47.19 47.52
CA THR A 42 -15.27 47.62 48.72
C THR A 42 -16.04 47.47 50.07
N GLU A 43 -15.32 47.36 51.19
CA GLU A 43 -15.66 48.07 52.44
C GLU A 43 -14.77 49.31 52.57
N MET A 44 -15.26 50.37 53.23
CA MET A 44 -14.49 51.18 54.18
C MET A 44 -15.34 51.64 55.40
N ASP A 45 -14.70 52.07 56.49
CA ASP A 45 -15.35 52.89 57.54
C ASP A 45 -15.64 54.26 56.91
N ALA A 46 -16.89 54.74 56.94
CA ALA A 46 -17.42 55.90 56.18
C ALA A 46 -16.77 57.28 56.47
N CYS A 47 -15.64 57.27 57.17
CA CYS A 47 -14.73 58.35 57.48
C CYS A 47 -13.65 58.45 56.38
N LEU A 48 -14.09 58.76 55.15
CA LEU A 48 -13.49 58.23 53.91
C LEU A 48 -13.65 56.70 53.82
N ASP A 49 -14.92 56.29 53.82
CA ASP A 49 -15.35 55.55 52.64
C ASP A 49 -15.71 56.60 51.59
N ILE A 50 -15.38 56.30 50.36
CA ILE A 50 -15.66 57.12 49.20
C ILE A 50 -17.12 56.89 48.80
N MET A 51 -17.59 55.63 48.96
CA MET A 51 -18.95 55.11 48.84
C MET A 51 -20.02 55.99 48.15
N PRO A 52 -19.92 56.22 46.83
CA PRO A 52 -21.11 56.30 46.01
C PRO A 52 -21.65 54.86 45.85
N ILE A 53 -22.68 54.53 46.63
CA ILE A 53 -23.55 53.33 46.48
C ILE A 53 -22.94 52.00 46.98
N ASP A 54 -23.43 51.55 48.14
CA ASP A 54 -23.56 50.14 48.61
C ASP A 54 -22.28 49.27 48.69
N PRO A 55 -21.79 48.90 49.91
CA PRO A 55 -20.59 48.09 50.08
C PRO A 55 -20.74 46.62 49.66
N SER A 56 -21.94 46.19 49.23
CA SER A 56 -22.13 44.87 48.62
C SER A 56 -21.90 44.83 47.11
N VAL A 57 -21.72 45.98 46.45
CA VAL A 57 -21.62 46.09 44.98
C VAL A 57 -20.16 46.14 44.52
N CYS A 58 -19.46 45.05 44.80
CA CYS A 58 -18.15 44.72 44.21
C CYS A 58 -18.29 44.56 42.67
N PRO A 59 -17.81 45.50 41.83
CA PRO A 59 -17.86 45.37 40.37
C PRO A 59 -17.18 44.08 39.87
N ALA A 60 -17.48 43.71 38.63
CA ALA A 60 -16.86 42.57 37.98
C ALA A 60 -15.57 43.03 37.26
N GLU A 61 -14.50 42.22 37.36
CA GLU A 61 -13.06 42.61 37.43
C GLU A 61 -12.46 42.92 38.97
N CYS A 62 -10.52 42.43 40.11
CA CYS A 62 -9.77 42.10 41.39
C CYS A 62 -8.84 43.12 42.09
N ASN A 63 -8.87 44.39 41.70
CA ASN A 63 -8.63 45.46 42.67
C ASN A 63 -9.47 45.22 43.98
N LEU A 64 -9.04 45.74 45.13
CA LEU A 64 -9.73 45.60 46.43
C LEU A 64 -10.14 46.93 47.06
N VAL A 65 -9.72 48.07 46.48
CA VAL A 65 -10.15 49.46 46.79
C VAL A 65 -10.90 50.06 45.59
N ASN A 66 -12.17 50.44 45.75
CA ASN A 66 -13.11 50.75 44.65
C ASN A 66 -12.91 52.13 44.01
N TYR A 67 -12.01 52.92 44.59
CA TYR A 67 -12.16 54.37 44.63
C TYR A 67 -10.83 55.13 44.66
N GLY A 68 -9.70 54.46 44.44
CA GLY A 68 -8.38 55.02 44.70
C GLY A 68 -7.89 56.08 43.71
N ASP A 69 -8.67 56.36 42.67
CA ASP A 69 -8.54 57.49 41.74
C ASP A 69 -9.26 58.76 42.24
N PHE A 70 -10.09 58.66 43.27
CA PHE A 70 -10.78 59.78 43.94
C PHE A 70 -11.72 60.63 43.03
N GLU A 71 -11.95 60.28 41.77
CA GLU A 71 -12.69 61.14 40.82
C GLU A 71 -14.20 61.22 41.08
N ASP A 72 -14.81 60.20 41.70
CA ASP A 72 -16.25 60.17 41.99
C ASP A 72 -16.67 61.01 43.23
N PHE A 73 -15.72 61.64 43.93
CA PHE A 73 -16.06 62.58 45.01
C PHE A 73 -16.67 63.88 44.49
N THR A 74 -17.57 64.49 45.27
CA THR A 74 -18.14 65.80 44.93
C THR A 74 -17.37 66.94 45.58
N THR A 75 -16.56 67.67 44.80
CA THR A 75 -15.78 68.82 45.27
C THR A 75 -16.64 69.98 45.80
N GLY A 76 -16.50 70.30 47.08
CA GLY A 76 -17.03 71.55 47.64
C GLY A 76 -16.13 72.73 47.27
N GLN A 77 -16.71 73.83 46.78
CA GLN A 77 -15.90 74.99 46.36
C GLN A 77 -15.15 75.65 47.52
N ASN A 78 -13.81 75.50 47.53
CA ASN A 78 -12.86 76.25 48.35
C ASN A 78 -13.14 76.27 49.86
N ALA A 79 -13.57 75.14 50.44
CA ALA A 79 -13.79 75.01 51.88
C ALA A 79 -13.18 73.70 52.43
N TYR A 80 -12.41 73.82 53.51
CA TYR A 80 -11.95 72.67 54.30
C TYR A 80 -13.14 71.96 54.94
N TYR A 81 -13.32 70.67 54.69
CA TYR A 81 -14.41 69.89 55.27
C TYR A 81 -14.14 69.57 56.74
N THR A 82 -15.08 69.93 57.62
CA THR A 82 -14.95 69.71 59.07
C THR A 82 -16.24 69.13 59.65
N GLY A 83 -16.32 67.79 59.65
CA GLY A 83 -17.25 67.03 60.50
C GLY A 83 -18.35 66.24 59.77
N PHE A 84 -18.22 64.92 59.80
CA PHE A 84 -19.31 63.94 59.69
C PHE A 84 -19.23 62.99 60.89
N VAL A 85 -20.36 62.66 61.53
CA VAL A 85 -20.43 61.72 62.66
C VAL A 85 -21.79 61.00 62.67
N ALA A 86 -21.78 59.67 62.62
CA ALA A 86 -22.95 58.79 62.76
C ALA A 86 -22.55 57.51 63.54
N PRO A 87 -23.50 56.74 64.14
CA PRO A 87 -23.24 56.12 65.44
C PRO A 87 -22.95 54.60 65.42
N PHE A 88 -21.98 54.15 64.63
CA PHE A 88 -21.34 52.83 64.82
C PHE A 88 -19.82 53.00 64.96
N ASN A 89 -19.25 52.40 66.00
CA ASN A 89 -17.84 52.51 66.37
C ASN A 89 -16.95 51.61 65.47
N SER A 90 -15.66 51.86 65.19
CA SER A 90 -14.79 53.07 65.25
C SER A 90 -13.33 52.58 65.08
N GLN A 91 -12.48 53.08 64.15
CA GLN A 91 -10.99 52.98 64.29
C GLN A 91 -10.10 53.73 63.24
N VAL A 92 -10.09 55.07 63.22
CA VAL A 92 -8.91 55.86 62.77
C VAL A 92 -8.70 57.05 63.72
N ILE A 93 -7.47 57.31 64.16
CA ILE A 93 -7.13 58.47 65.01
C ILE A 93 -5.84 59.16 64.54
N VAL A 94 -5.91 60.48 64.37
CA VAL A 94 -4.74 61.36 64.17
C VAL A 94 -4.02 61.54 65.51
N ALA A 95 -2.72 61.24 65.55
CA ALA A 95 -1.93 61.31 66.78
C ALA A 95 -1.46 62.75 67.09
N ASN A 96 -2.08 63.33 68.13
CA ASN A 96 -1.78 64.63 68.76
C ASN A 96 -2.29 65.90 68.04
N GLY A 97 -2.44 66.97 68.83
CA GLY A 97 -2.53 68.35 68.33
C GLY A 97 -3.93 68.93 68.31
N TYR A 98 -4.59 68.86 67.16
CA TYR A 98 -5.78 69.65 66.84
C TYR A 98 -6.87 68.78 66.21
N THR A 99 -8.08 68.86 66.76
CA THR A 99 -9.29 68.14 66.29
C THR A 99 -9.90 68.78 65.04
N VAL A 100 -9.07 69.26 64.11
CA VAL A 100 -9.46 70.13 62.99
C VAL A 100 -8.65 69.87 61.70
N ASN A 101 -7.68 68.95 61.73
CA ASN A 101 -6.95 68.49 60.56
C ASN A 101 -7.24 67.00 60.33
N THR A 102 -7.74 66.70 59.14
CA THR A 102 -7.96 65.37 58.57
C THR A 102 -7.31 65.37 57.20
N VAL A 103 -7.08 64.19 56.62
CA VAL A 103 -6.69 64.12 55.20
C VAL A 103 -7.72 64.86 54.33
N ASP A 104 -7.24 65.68 53.41
CA ASP A 104 -8.11 66.44 52.49
C ASP A 104 -8.23 65.69 51.16
N ILE A 105 -9.36 65.83 50.48
CA ILE A 105 -9.43 65.61 49.04
C ILE A 105 -9.38 66.98 48.37
N LEU A 106 -8.51 67.10 47.37
CA LEU A 106 -8.32 68.30 46.58
C LEU A 106 -8.58 67.98 45.11
N SER A 107 -8.88 69.02 44.32
CA SER A 107 -9.01 68.90 42.87
C SER A 107 -8.21 69.98 42.16
N ASP A 108 -7.58 69.60 41.06
CA ASP A 108 -6.84 70.48 40.16
C ASP A 108 -6.99 69.95 38.73
N ASN A 109 -7.19 70.84 37.76
CA ASN A 109 -7.32 70.53 36.33
C ASN A 109 -8.34 69.43 35.92
N SER A 110 -9.35 69.14 36.76
CA SER A 110 -10.32 68.03 36.62
C SER A 110 -9.78 66.64 36.96
N ASN A 111 -8.74 66.58 37.78
CA ASN A 111 -8.30 65.42 38.55
C ASN A 111 -8.68 65.66 40.03
N GLN A 112 -8.93 64.62 40.81
CA GLN A 112 -9.09 64.63 42.26
C GLN A 112 -8.03 63.75 42.92
N TYR A 113 -7.59 64.09 44.12
CA TYR A 113 -6.53 63.35 44.81
C TYR A 113 -6.51 63.62 46.32
N LEU A 114 -5.98 62.66 47.07
CA LEU A 114 -5.82 62.75 48.52
C LEU A 114 -4.60 63.58 48.90
N ARG A 115 -4.71 64.39 49.96
CA ARG A 115 -3.61 65.10 50.62
C ARG A 115 -3.46 64.65 52.07
N MET A 116 -2.23 64.34 52.46
CA MET A 116 -1.77 64.18 53.84
C MET A 116 -0.79 65.31 54.21
N ILE A 117 -0.84 65.80 55.44
CA ILE A 117 0.05 66.84 55.97
C ILE A 117 0.91 66.30 57.12
N SER A 118 2.19 66.68 57.12
CA SER A 118 3.12 66.50 58.24
C SER A 118 3.76 67.85 58.59
N SER A 119 4.07 68.06 59.86
CA SER A 119 4.42 69.40 60.37
C SER A 119 5.52 69.39 61.42
N SER A 120 6.26 70.49 61.50
CA SER A 120 7.41 70.66 62.40
C SER A 120 7.10 70.64 63.90
N GLY A 121 5.82 70.57 64.27
CA GLY A 121 5.37 70.29 65.64
C GLY A 121 5.34 68.80 66.01
N GLY A 122 5.61 67.89 65.06
CA GLY A 122 5.49 66.44 65.25
C GLY A 122 4.08 65.88 65.02
N TYR A 123 3.21 66.63 64.35
CA TYR A 123 1.88 66.16 63.93
C TYR A 123 1.95 65.60 62.51
N GLN A 124 1.41 64.39 62.31
CA GLN A 124 1.42 63.64 61.05
C GLN A 124 0.04 63.01 60.78
N GLU A 125 -0.51 63.27 59.59
CA GLU A 125 -1.63 62.51 59.04
C GLU A 125 -1.20 61.16 58.47
N ASN A 126 -2.16 60.26 58.29
CA ASN A 126 -1.98 58.92 57.72
C ASN A 126 -3.31 58.46 57.09
N ALA A 127 -3.23 57.58 56.09
CA ALA A 127 -4.38 57.03 55.40
C ALA A 127 -4.52 55.53 55.71
N LEU A 128 -5.74 55.09 56.06
CA LEU A 128 -6.09 53.68 56.26
C LEU A 128 -7.18 53.33 55.24
N LEU A 129 -6.98 52.24 54.50
CA LEU A 129 -7.80 51.80 53.38
C LEU A 129 -8.29 50.37 53.65
N PRO A 130 -9.56 50.16 54.06
CA PRO A 130 -10.19 48.84 54.09
C PRO A 130 -10.46 48.28 52.67
N LEU A 131 -10.97 47.05 52.56
CA LEU A 131 -11.01 46.24 51.31
C LEU A 131 -12.37 45.49 51.14
N CYS A 132 -12.88 45.30 49.91
CA CYS A 132 -14.16 44.54 49.62
C CYS A 132 -14.25 43.19 50.32
N SER A 133 -13.17 42.45 50.22
CA SER A 133 -13.01 41.16 50.84
C SER A 133 -11.66 41.15 51.51
N ALA A 134 -11.58 40.57 52.70
CA ALA A 134 -10.30 40.22 53.28
C ALA A 134 -9.52 39.32 52.29
N ILE A 135 -8.24 39.58 52.10
CA ILE A 135 -7.35 38.72 51.31
C ILE A 135 -7.11 37.46 52.14
N ASP A 136 -7.37 36.28 51.57
CA ASP A 136 -7.27 35.02 52.31
C ASP A 136 -5.83 34.69 52.75
N PRO A 137 -5.64 34.01 53.90
CA PRO A 137 -4.33 33.62 54.39
C PRO A 137 -3.54 32.80 53.36
N GLY A 138 -2.43 33.34 52.89
CA GLY A 138 -1.53 32.71 51.90
C GLY A 138 -1.68 33.21 50.47
N CYS A 139 -2.73 33.97 50.12
CA CYS A 139 -2.81 34.61 48.80
C CYS A 139 -1.75 35.72 48.66
N SER A 140 -1.26 35.91 47.44
CA SER A 140 -0.44 37.06 47.05
C SER A 140 -1.31 38.25 46.66
N PHE A 141 -0.78 39.46 46.87
CA PHE A 141 -1.43 40.71 46.47
C PHE A 141 -0.41 41.81 46.17
N THR A 142 -0.82 42.82 45.41
CA THR A 142 0.00 44.00 45.06
C THR A 142 -0.75 45.29 45.34
N VAL A 143 -0.11 46.24 46.01
CA VAL A 143 -0.59 47.60 46.25
C VAL A 143 0.14 48.55 45.29
N GLU A 144 -0.58 49.28 44.47
CA GLU A 144 -0.01 50.33 43.59
C GLU A 144 -0.63 51.70 43.88
N PHE A 145 0.13 52.78 43.73
CA PHE A 145 -0.35 54.16 43.87
C PHE A 145 0.62 55.18 43.27
N LYS A 146 0.12 56.32 42.79
CA LYS A 146 0.93 57.49 42.43
C LYS A 146 1.11 58.40 43.65
N ALA A 147 2.28 59.08 43.72
CA ALA A 147 2.58 60.00 44.81
C ALA A 147 3.54 61.13 44.42
N CYS A 148 3.35 62.31 45.01
CA CYS A 148 4.32 63.41 45.02
C CYS A 148 4.21 64.23 46.31
N ALA A 149 5.18 65.12 46.57
CA ALA A 149 5.19 65.94 47.77
C ALA A 149 5.63 67.39 47.54
N SER A 150 5.35 68.26 48.52
CA SER A 150 5.83 69.66 48.61
C SER A 150 6.29 70.00 50.04
N THR A 151 7.23 70.93 50.21
CA THR A 151 7.73 71.37 51.54
C THR A 151 7.71 72.88 51.71
N ASN A 152 7.56 73.35 52.95
CA ASN A 152 7.62 74.77 53.31
C ASN A 152 8.58 75.00 54.49
N PRO A 153 9.71 75.73 54.31
CA PRO A 153 10.18 76.33 53.04
C PRO A 153 10.59 75.29 51.99
N ALA A 154 10.59 75.69 50.73
CA ALA A 154 11.04 74.86 49.61
C ALA A 154 12.58 74.82 49.56
N GLY A 155 13.19 73.64 49.75
CA GLY A 155 14.66 73.55 49.90
C GLY A 155 15.32 72.16 49.97
N ALA A 156 14.60 71.08 49.66
CA ALA A 156 15.05 69.69 49.56
C ALA A 156 15.30 68.87 50.87
N GLN A 157 14.49 67.81 51.02
CA GLN A 157 14.88 66.47 51.44
C GLN A 157 13.99 65.47 50.66
N GLN A 158 14.37 64.19 50.57
CA GLN A 158 13.53 63.15 49.98
C GLN A 158 12.59 62.60 51.06
N LEU A 159 11.29 62.51 50.76
CA LEU A 159 10.29 62.07 51.75
C LEU A 159 10.11 60.55 51.69
N THR A 160 9.80 59.91 52.82
CA THR A 160 9.65 58.44 52.91
C THR A 160 8.34 58.07 53.56
N VAL A 161 7.52 57.31 52.84
CA VAL A 161 6.22 56.80 53.26
C VAL A 161 6.31 55.28 53.39
N GLY A 162 5.79 54.71 54.46
CA GLY A 162 5.65 53.26 54.65
C GLY A 162 4.26 52.79 54.26
N VAL A 163 4.20 51.53 53.81
CA VAL A 163 2.94 50.83 53.54
C VAL A 163 2.93 49.53 54.35
N TRP A 164 1.85 49.32 55.11
CA TRP A 164 1.61 48.11 55.89
C TRP A 164 0.31 47.44 55.46
N ALA A 165 0.30 46.11 55.47
CA ALA A 165 -0.90 45.29 55.36
C ALA A 165 -1.32 44.84 56.76
N LEU A 166 -2.56 45.13 57.16
CA LEU A 166 -3.11 44.80 58.48
C LEU A 166 -4.13 43.68 58.38
N THR A 167 -4.08 42.75 59.33
CA THR A 167 -5.08 41.69 59.49
C THR A 167 -6.15 42.04 60.52
N GLN A 168 -5.79 42.90 61.49
CA GLN A 168 -6.67 43.41 62.52
C GLN A 168 -6.19 44.79 62.97
N LEU A 169 -7.10 45.60 63.52
CA LEU A 169 -6.80 46.95 63.98
C LEU A 169 -6.29 46.94 65.45
N PRO A 170 -5.34 47.82 65.83
CA PRO A 170 -4.65 47.76 67.12
C PRO A 170 -5.55 48.11 68.32
N ALA A 171 -5.50 47.27 69.35
CA ALA A 171 -6.27 47.46 70.58
C ALA A 171 -5.82 48.72 71.35
N ASN A 172 -6.75 49.67 71.51
CA ASN A 172 -6.59 51.00 72.12
C ASN A 172 -5.84 52.06 71.29
N LEU A 173 -5.67 51.87 69.97
CA LEU A 173 -5.38 52.91 68.96
C LEU A 173 -4.09 53.76 69.08
N GLU A 174 -3.35 53.74 70.18
CA GLU A 174 -2.04 54.40 70.28
C GLU A 174 -0.95 53.53 69.64
N MET A 175 -0.32 53.99 68.54
CA MET A 175 0.90 53.37 68.00
C MET A 175 2.12 54.29 68.22
N PRO A 176 3.34 53.74 68.38
CA PRO A 176 4.55 54.55 68.53
C PRO A 176 4.74 55.52 67.35
N ALA A 177 5.03 56.80 67.65
CA ALA A 177 5.24 57.82 66.62
C ALA A 177 6.35 57.41 65.62
N ASN A 178 7.43 56.82 66.14
CA ASN A 178 8.62 56.41 65.38
C ASN A 178 8.54 54.91 65.03
N LEU A 179 7.59 54.54 64.18
CA LEU A 179 7.37 53.14 63.74
C LEU A 179 8.18 52.83 62.46
N PRO A 180 9.25 52.01 62.51
CA PRO A 180 9.95 51.58 61.30
C PRO A 180 9.13 50.55 60.53
N CYS A 181 9.07 50.68 59.21
CA CYS A 181 8.52 49.65 58.33
C CYS A 181 9.62 48.61 58.04
N ASN A 182 9.75 47.60 58.91
CA ASN A 182 10.85 46.61 58.85
C ASN A 182 10.45 45.16 59.14
N GLY A 183 9.20 44.79 58.87
CA GLY A 183 8.65 43.44 59.02
C GLY A 183 7.29 43.44 59.73
N THR A 184 7.04 42.39 60.52
CA THR A 184 5.81 42.19 61.28
C THR A 184 5.47 43.38 62.19
N LEU A 185 4.24 43.88 62.09
CA LEU A 185 3.72 44.93 62.95
C LEU A 185 3.08 44.34 64.21
N LEU A 186 3.41 44.92 65.36
CA LEU A 186 2.86 44.54 66.67
C LEU A 186 2.05 45.70 67.29
N ASP A 187 1.04 45.38 68.09
CA ASP A 187 0.39 46.33 68.98
C ASP A 187 1.20 46.57 70.28
N ASN A 188 0.72 47.47 71.14
CA ASN A 188 1.35 47.79 72.44
C ASN A 188 1.30 46.63 73.46
N GLN A 189 0.64 45.52 73.10
CA GLN A 189 0.45 44.32 73.87
C GLN A 189 1.28 43.15 73.29
N ASN A 190 2.11 43.41 72.26
CA ASN A 190 2.92 42.47 71.47
C ASN A 190 2.11 41.44 70.65
N ASN A 191 0.82 41.67 70.37
CA ASN A 191 0.08 40.87 69.41
C ASN A 191 0.47 41.26 67.98
N VAL A 192 0.51 40.28 67.08
CA VAL A 192 0.71 40.52 65.64
C VAL A 192 -0.57 41.11 65.04
N ILE A 193 -0.47 42.27 64.39
CA ILE A 193 -1.61 42.95 63.75
C ILE A 193 -1.44 43.15 62.23
N GLY A 194 -0.25 42.87 61.69
CA GLY A 194 0.03 43.02 60.26
C GLY A 194 1.51 42.87 59.91
N THR A 195 1.90 43.39 58.74
CA THR A 195 3.30 43.50 58.30
C THR A 195 3.53 44.75 57.47
N CYS A 196 4.74 45.29 57.54
CA CYS A 196 5.27 46.17 56.51
C CYS A 196 5.31 45.44 55.15
N LEU A 197 4.94 46.13 54.08
CA LEU A 197 5.18 45.72 52.69
C LEU A 197 6.46 46.36 52.14
N GLY A 198 6.69 47.64 52.45
CA GLY A 198 7.89 48.36 52.04
C GLY A 198 7.84 49.85 52.35
N VAL A 199 8.86 50.56 51.88
CA VAL A 199 8.96 52.02 51.98
C VAL A 199 9.13 52.65 50.60
N VAL A 200 8.35 53.69 50.34
CA VAL A 200 8.34 54.46 49.10
C VAL A 200 8.97 55.82 49.35
N ASN A 201 9.96 56.18 48.53
CA ASN A 201 10.64 57.46 48.61
C ASN A 201 10.00 58.48 47.65
N VAL A 202 9.00 59.20 48.15
CA VAL A 202 8.16 60.15 47.38
C VAL A 202 8.98 61.37 46.92
N PRO A 203 8.91 61.76 45.63
CA PRO A 203 9.60 62.92 45.11
C PRO A 203 8.97 64.23 45.60
N VAL A 204 9.81 65.19 46.01
CA VAL A 204 9.39 66.56 46.35
C VAL A 204 9.46 67.43 45.08
N ASN A 205 8.49 67.22 44.18
CA ASN A 205 8.41 67.89 42.87
C ASN A 205 7.06 68.59 42.61
N CYS A 206 6.08 68.47 43.50
CA CYS A 206 4.77 69.10 43.35
C CYS A 206 4.72 70.49 43.98
N SER A 207 3.87 71.37 43.46
CA SER A 207 3.74 72.76 43.90
C SER A 207 2.38 73.00 44.56
N SER A 208 2.31 73.88 45.56
CA SER A 208 1.06 74.16 46.27
C SER A 208 0.06 74.89 45.35
N GLY A 209 -0.92 74.15 44.82
CA GLY A 209 -1.89 74.69 43.84
C GLY A 209 -1.53 74.43 42.37
N ASN A 210 -0.55 73.57 42.09
CA ASN A 210 -0.49 72.81 40.84
C ASN A 210 0.19 71.46 41.10
N VAL A 211 -0.60 70.38 41.06
CA VAL A 211 -0.17 69.01 41.38
C VAL A 211 -0.06 68.21 40.09
N THR A 212 1.00 67.42 39.94
CA THR A 212 1.23 66.59 38.76
C THR A 212 1.97 65.33 39.16
N PHE A 213 1.28 64.20 39.06
CA PHE A 213 1.80 62.91 39.47
C PHE A 213 2.84 62.34 38.47
N PRO A 214 3.75 61.45 38.93
CA PRO A 214 4.59 60.66 38.03
C PRO A 214 3.75 59.77 37.10
N VAL A 215 4.24 59.52 35.88
CA VAL A 215 3.55 58.65 34.90
C VAL A 215 3.42 57.22 35.39
N ASN A 216 4.42 56.72 36.10
CA ASN A 216 4.45 55.36 36.64
C ASN A 216 4.06 55.38 38.13
N PRO A 217 3.17 54.48 38.60
CA PRO A 217 2.90 54.32 40.02
C PRO A 217 4.09 53.70 40.77
N PHE A 218 4.08 53.83 42.09
CA PHE A 218 4.85 53.00 42.99
C PHE A 218 4.08 51.69 43.24
N SER A 219 4.78 50.57 43.32
CA SER A 219 4.20 49.23 43.43
C SER A 219 4.89 48.44 44.55
N LEU A 220 4.11 47.78 45.40
CA LEU A 220 4.57 46.95 46.52
C LEU A 220 3.72 45.68 46.63
N SER A 221 4.34 44.51 46.41
CA SER A 221 3.68 43.21 46.55
C SER A 221 3.95 42.54 47.89
N GLY A 222 3.01 41.71 48.34
CA GLY A 222 3.11 40.94 49.57
C GLY A 222 2.31 39.64 49.55
N SER A 223 2.51 38.83 50.59
CA SER A 223 1.75 37.62 50.90
C SER A 223 1.77 37.44 52.41
N TYR A 224 0.65 37.10 53.04
CA TYR A 224 0.58 37.04 54.51
C TYR A 224 -0.17 35.83 55.05
N SER A 225 0.27 35.31 56.20
CA SER A 225 -0.26 34.08 56.82
C SER A 225 -1.51 34.30 57.69
N GLY A 226 -2.15 35.45 57.56
CA GLY A 226 -3.40 35.82 58.20
C GLY A 226 -4.18 36.72 57.26
N SER A 227 -5.51 36.80 57.41
CA SER A 227 -6.34 37.44 56.40
C SER A 227 -6.20 38.97 56.46
N VAL A 228 -5.76 39.60 55.37
CA VAL A 228 -5.48 41.04 55.32
C VAL A 228 -6.76 41.78 54.99
N THR A 229 -7.16 42.71 55.85
CA THR A 229 -8.42 43.46 55.74
C THR A 229 -8.22 44.93 55.40
N HIS A 230 -7.03 45.48 55.68
CA HIS A 230 -6.73 46.91 55.48
C HIS A 230 -5.29 47.13 54.99
N ILE A 231 -5.08 48.20 54.22
CA ILE A 231 -3.77 48.77 53.88
C ILE A 231 -3.59 50.10 54.64
N TRP A 232 -2.43 50.33 55.26
CA TRP A 232 -2.12 51.54 56.02
C TRP A 232 -0.89 52.26 55.44
N ILE A 233 -1.02 53.57 55.20
CA ILE A 233 -0.02 54.41 54.54
C ILE A 233 0.34 55.61 55.44
N LYS A 234 1.62 55.74 55.82
CA LYS A 234 2.10 56.77 56.76
C LYS A 234 3.53 57.24 56.46
N GLU A 235 3.82 58.54 56.61
CA GLU A 235 5.19 59.11 56.62
C GLU A 235 6.03 58.56 57.80
N ILE A 236 7.26 58.10 57.53
CA ILE A 236 8.16 57.49 58.55
C ILE A 236 9.18 58.49 59.10
N GLN A 237 9.32 59.67 58.49
CA GLN A 237 10.35 60.65 58.89
C GLN A 237 10.09 61.20 60.31
N VAL A 238 11.18 61.44 61.05
CA VAL A 238 11.15 61.81 62.47
C VAL A 238 11.92 63.11 62.69
N ASN A 239 11.31 64.07 63.40
CA ASN A 239 11.90 65.38 63.78
C ASN A 239 12.32 66.27 62.59
N GLN A 240 11.39 66.64 61.70
CA GLN A 240 11.63 67.68 60.69
C GLN A 240 11.38 69.09 61.24
N GLU A 241 12.16 70.08 60.80
CA GLU A 241 11.99 71.51 61.21
C GLU A 241 11.00 72.28 60.32
N PHE A 242 10.43 71.63 59.31
CA PHE A 242 9.56 72.20 58.28
C PHE A 242 8.25 71.42 58.15
N SER A 243 7.27 71.95 57.41
CA SER A 243 6.02 71.24 57.09
C SER A 243 6.04 70.69 55.67
N THR A 244 5.42 69.53 55.48
CA THR A 244 5.31 68.81 54.21
C THR A 244 3.83 68.56 53.86
N ASN A 245 3.56 68.42 52.57
CA ASN A 245 2.29 67.87 52.06
C ASN A 245 2.64 66.70 51.15
N VAL A 246 1.97 65.57 51.34
CA VAL A 246 2.01 64.41 50.44
C VAL A 246 0.69 64.36 49.69
N TYR A 247 0.76 64.14 48.38
CA TYR A 247 -0.39 63.92 47.52
C TYR A 247 -0.36 62.46 47.05
N LEU A 248 -1.50 61.78 47.07
CA LEU A 248 -1.68 60.37 46.69
C LEU A 248 -2.87 60.23 45.73
N ASP A 249 -2.73 59.37 44.73
CA ASP A 249 -3.67 59.18 43.62
C ASP A 249 -3.50 57.78 42.99
N ASP A 250 -4.45 57.34 42.16
CA ASP A 250 -4.49 56.02 41.49
C ASP A 250 -4.16 54.80 42.40
N ILE A 251 -4.77 54.72 43.58
CA ILE A 251 -4.55 53.62 44.52
C ILE A 251 -5.30 52.35 44.11
N SER A 252 -4.59 51.23 43.93
CA SER A 252 -5.18 49.91 43.67
C SER A 252 -4.55 48.82 44.53
N VAL A 253 -5.31 47.75 44.80
CA VAL A 253 -4.90 46.62 45.65
C VAL A 253 -5.36 45.30 45.03
N THR A 254 -4.53 44.65 44.22
CA THR A 254 -4.95 43.47 43.45
C THR A 254 -4.60 42.16 44.17
N LYS A 255 -5.58 41.27 44.46
CA LYS A 255 -5.32 39.88 44.91
C LYS A 255 -5.06 38.92 43.74
N ASP A 256 -4.57 37.72 44.04
CA ASP A 256 -4.29 36.67 43.04
C ASP A 256 -4.56 35.27 43.66
N CYS A 257 -5.71 34.64 43.33
CA CYS A 257 -6.14 33.39 44.01
C CYS A 257 -7.32 32.54 43.43
N GLU A 258 -7.93 32.82 42.26
CA GLU A 258 -9.23 32.18 41.86
C GLU A 258 -9.31 31.58 40.43
N ASN A 259 -10.29 30.67 40.24
CA ASN A 259 -10.57 29.93 38.99
C ASN A 259 -11.22 30.85 37.91
N GLN A 260 -10.86 30.65 36.63
CA GLN A 260 -11.29 31.51 35.51
C GLN A 260 -11.97 30.69 34.40
N ILE A 261 -13.08 31.20 33.85
CA ILE A 261 -13.79 30.64 32.70
C ILE A 261 -13.47 31.43 31.43
N THR A 262 -13.26 30.74 30.31
CA THR A 262 -13.26 31.29 28.95
C THR A 262 -14.35 30.64 28.10
N VAL A 263 -14.88 31.37 27.13
CA VAL A 263 -15.92 30.92 26.19
C VAL A 263 -15.55 31.43 24.80
N ASP A 264 -15.11 30.54 23.91
CA ASP A 264 -14.68 30.88 22.56
C ASP A 264 -15.64 30.28 21.52
N PRO A 265 -16.38 31.10 20.73
CA PRO A 265 -17.31 30.61 19.72
C PRO A 265 -16.62 30.29 18.39
N ASN A 266 -16.95 29.14 17.82
CA ASN A 266 -16.60 28.72 16.47
C ASN A 266 -17.88 28.57 15.64
N VAL A 267 -17.88 29.00 14.37
CA VAL A 267 -19.09 29.04 13.52
C VAL A 267 -18.90 28.18 12.27
N THR A 268 -19.86 27.31 12.01
CA THR A 268 -19.91 26.47 10.79
C THR A 268 -20.38 27.25 9.56
N SER A 269 -20.14 26.71 8.35
CA SER A 269 -20.46 27.35 7.06
C SER A 269 -21.95 27.74 6.94
N ALA A 270 -22.23 29.01 6.71
CA ALA A 270 -23.55 29.59 6.93
C ALA A 270 -24.36 29.81 5.62
N CYS A 271 -25.19 28.85 5.21
CA CYS A 271 -25.88 28.89 3.92
C CYS A 271 -27.31 29.50 3.96
N PRO A 272 -27.73 30.29 2.95
CA PRO A 272 -29.12 30.73 2.79
C PRO A 272 -30.12 29.58 2.80
N GLY A 273 -31.10 29.60 3.70
CA GLY A 273 -32.09 28.51 3.82
C GLY A 273 -31.58 27.26 4.55
N GLY A 274 -30.32 27.24 4.98
CA GLY A 274 -29.72 26.16 5.77
C GLY A 274 -29.75 26.41 7.27
N GLN A 275 -29.07 25.54 8.01
CA GLN A 275 -28.88 25.64 9.45
C GLN A 275 -27.40 25.88 9.76
N VAL A 276 -27.11 26.66 10.81
CA VAL A 276 -25.76 26.99 11.26
C VAL A 276 -25.59 26.48 12.68
N ALA A 277 -24.56 25.68 12.93
CA ALA A 277 -24.08 25.39 14.28
C ALA A 277 -23.04 26.45 14.70
N VAL A 278 -23.20 26.96 15.91
CA VAL A 278 -22.23 27.78 16.64
C VAL A 278 -21.79 26.99 17.85
N ASP A 279 -20.55 26.52 17.83
CA ASP A 279 -19.96 25.68 18.87
C ASP A 279 -19.19 26.56 19.85
N PHE A 280 -19.58 26.53 21.13
CA PHE A 280 -18.90 27.28 22.19
C PHE A 280 -17.96 26.36 22.95
N GLU A 281 -16.64 26.54 22.79
CA GLU A 281 -15.66 25.90 23.68
C GLU A 281 -15.64 26.66 25.02
N VAL A 282 -16.11 26.00 26.08
CA VAL A 282 -16.19 26.55 27.44
C VAL A 282 -15.16 25.85 28.32
N CYS A 283 -14.10 26.58 28.69
CA CYS A 283 -13.02 26.08 29.53
C CYS A 283 -13.05 26.68 30.93
N ASN A 284 -12.75 25.87 31.95
CA ASN A 284 -12.44 26.31 33.31
C ASN A 284 -10.93 26.14 33.55
N SER A 285 -10.16 27.18 33.26
CA SER A 285 -8.69 27.19 33.34
C SER A 285 -8.15 27.51 34.74
N GLY A 286 -8.94 27.23 35.78
CA GLY A 286 -8.57 27.37 37.19
C GLY A 286 -7.61 26.29 37.70
N SER A 287 -7.37 26.31 39.02
CA SER A 287 -6.44 25.37 39.70
C SER A 287 -6.94 24.79 41.04
N GLN A 288 -8.15 25.17 41.49
CA GLN A 288 -8.78 24.66 42.72
C GLN A 288 -9.94 23.69 42.39
N SER A 289 -10.10 22.64 43.20
CA SER A 289 -10.91 21.44 42.89
C SER A 289 -12.43 21.57 43.01
N THR A 290 -12.98 22.78 43.10
CA THR A 290 -14.43 23.04 43.10
C THR A 290 -14.94 23.25 41.67
N PRO A 291 -15.83 22.39 41.13
CA PRO A 291 -16.35 22.55 39.78
C PRO A 291 -17.30 23.76 39.64
N ALA A 292 -17.27 24.39 38.47
CA ALA A 292 -18.12 25.52 38.13
C ALA A 292 -19.40 25.07 37.39
N THR A 293 -20.43 25.93 37.37
CA THR A 293 -21.60 25.79 36.49
C THR A 293 -21.69 27.03 35.62
N VAL A 294 -21.85 26.88 34.30
CA VAL A 294 -21.84 28.00 33.33
C VAL A 294 -23.13 27.95 32.51
N THR A 295 -23.84 29.07 32.44
CA THR A 295 -25.03 29.22 31.60
C THR A 295 -24.75 30.18 30.44
N LEU A 296 -25.15 29.80 29.23
CA LEU A 296 -25.03 30.60 28.00
C LEU A 296 -26.42 31.00 27.49
N THR A 297 -26.61 32.27 27.14
CA THR A 297 -27.88 32.82 26.63
C THR A 297 -27.65 33.70 25.40
N PRO A 298 -27.90 33.24 24.16
CA PRO A 298 -27.87 34.07 22.96
C PRO A 298 -29.03 35.07 22.91
N ASP A 299 -28.75 36.32 22.52
CA ASP A 299 -29.78 37.33 22.21
C ASP A 299 -29.83 37.60 20.70
N LEU A 300 -30.81 37.00 20.02
CA LEU A 300 -31.07 37.20 18.59
C LEU A 300 -32.03 38.39 18.31
N SER A 301 -32.37 39.20 19.31
CA SER A 301 -33.44 40.20 19.18
C SER A 301 -33.06 41.33 18.21
N GLY A 302 -33.77 41.38 17.08
CA GLY A 302 -33.57 42.36 16.02
C GLY A 302 -32.94 41.80 14.74
N ILE A 303 -32.44 40.57 14.75
CA ILE A 303 -31.84 39.95 13.55
C ILE A 303 -32.95 39.40 12.65
N SER A 304 -33.10 39.98 11.47
CA SER A 304 -34.13 39.56 10.52
C SER A 304 -33.65 38.38 9.67
N GLY A 305 -34.41 37.29 9.68
CA GLY A 305 -34.10 36.09 8.88
C GLY A 305 -33.22 35.06 9.57
N VAL A 306 -32.92 35.22 10.87
CA VAL A 306 -32.23 34.21 11.70
C VAL A 306 -33.13 33.84 12.87
N THR A 307 -33.28 32.56 13.15
CA THR A 307 -34.07 32.05 14.28
C THR A 307 -33.37 30.88 14.97
N LEU A 308 -33.63 30.67 16.26
CA LEU A 308 -33.27 29.41 16.92
C LEU A 308 -33.90 28.25 16.15
N SER A 309 -33.09 27.25 15.81
CA SER A 309 -33.58 26.00 15.20
C SER A 309 -34.58 25.29 16.10
N ALA A 310 -35.55 24.61 15.48
CA ALA A 310 -36.42 23.66 16.16
C ALA A 310 -35.65 22.50 16.82
N TYR A 311 -34.43 22.22 16.35
CA TYR A 311 -33.49 21.28 16.94
C TYR A 311 -32.40 22.05 17.69
N ASN A 312 -32.52 22.14 19.02
CA ASN A 312 -31.53 22.75 19.93
C ASN A 312 -31.47 21.92 21.22
N PRO A 313 -30.79 20.75 21.22
CA PRO A 313 -30.79 19.84 22.36
C PRO A 313 -30.05 20.41 23.57
N GLU A 314 -28.97 21.15 23.34
CA GLU A 314 -28.12 21.72 24.39
C GLU A 314 -28.54 23.14 24.80
N PHE A 315 -29.34 23.82 23.97
CA PHE A 315 -29.99 25.10 24.28
C PHE A 315 -31.53 24.94 24.42
N PRO A 316 -32.05 24.07 25.30
CA PRO A 316 -33.48 23.81 25.42
C PRO A 316 -34.24 25.07 25.89
N GLY A 317 -35.05 25.64 24.99
CA GLY A 317 -35.75 26.91 25.24
C GLY A 317 -34.90 28.16 25.00
N GLY A 318 -33.71 28.03 24.41
CA GLY A 318 -32.81 29.14 24.05
C GLY A 318 -31.67 29.40 25.03
N THR A 319 -31.41 28.51 25.99
CA THR A 319 -30.33 28.65 26.99
C THR A 319 -29.64 27.32 27.25
N ALA A 320 -28.30 27.30 27.29
CA ALA A 320 -27.52 26.13 27.66
C ALA A 320 -26.98 26.25 29.10
N THR A 321 -26.90 25.14 29.84
CA THR A 321 -26.32 25.11 31.19
C THR A 321 -25.37 23.93 31.36
N ILE A 322 -24.08 24.22 31.37
CA ILE A 322 -22.99 23.29 31.67
C ILE A 322 -22.87 23.17 33.19
N ASN A 323 -23.02 21.97 33.73
CA ASN A 323 -22.98 21.71 35.17
C ASN A 323 -21.69 20.96 35.56
N ASN A 324 -21.03 21.41 36.63
CA ASN A 324 -19.84 20.79 37.23
C ASN A 324 -18.59 20.70 36.34
N LEU A 325 -18.28 21.74 35.57
CA LEU A 325 -17.03 21.86 34.80
C LEU A 325 -15.83 22.04 35.76
N ALA A 326 -14.94 21.05 35.86
CA ALA A 326 -13.84 21.06 36.82
C ALA A 326 -12.65 21.93 36.38
N ALA A 327 -11.77 22.27 37.32
CA ALA A 327 -10.56 23.03 37.01
C ALA A 327 -9.60 22.22 36.12
N GLY A 328 -9.25 22.79 34.96
CA GLY A 328 -8.48 22.15 33.90
C GLY A 328 -9.32 21.51 32.79
N GLU A 329 -10.66 21.53 32.88
CA GLU A 329 -11.55 20.93 31.87
C GLU A 329 -12.09 21.97 30.88
N CYS A 330 -12.30 21.53 29.64
CA CYS A 330 -13.05 22.23 28.60
C CYS A 330 -14.18 21.33 28.11
N THR A 331 -15.30 21.92 27.72
CA THR A 331 -16.44 21.22 27.09
C THR A 331 -17.01 22.10 25.98
N THR A 332 -17.61 21.48 24.97
CA THR A 332 -18.24 22.19 23.86
C THR A 332 -19.76 22.06 23.96
N VAL A 333 -20.50 23.12 23.64
CA VAL A 333 -21.96 23.08 23.46
C VAL A 333 -22.36 23.82 22.19
N SER A 334 -23.31 23.28 21.43
CA SER A 334 -23.66 23.72 20.08
C SER A 334 -25.03 24.40 20.02
N LEU A 335 -25.07 25.64 19.53
CA LEU A 335 -26.27 26.42 19.25
C LEU A 335 -26.63 26.32 17.76
N TYR A 336 -27.83 25.86 17.45
CA TYR A 336 -28.29 25.67 16.07
C TYR A 336 -29.24 26.81 15.67
N LEU A 337 -28.95 27.46 14.53
CA LEU A 337 -29.71 28.59 14.00
C LEU A 337 -30.22 28.27 12.60
N ASP A 338 -31.54 28.40 12.39
CA ASP A 338 -32.13 28.30 11.06
C ASP A 338 -32.03 29.66 10.33
N LEU A 339 -31.47 29.66 9.12
CA LEU A 339 -31.37 30.83 8.25
C LEU A 339 -32.53 30.84 7.24
N ALA A 340 -33.20 31.98 7.11
CA ALA A 340 -34.23 32.17 6.09
C ALA A 340 -33.61 32.15 4.68
N SER A 341 -34.25 31.43 3.74
CA SER A 341 -33.87 31.37 2.32
C SER A 341 -33.98 32.70 1.56
N SER A 342 -34.42 33.77 2.24
CA SER A 342 -34.40 35.15 1.75
C SER A 342 -33.13 35.94 2.10
N LEU A 343 -32.19 35.37 2.87
CA LEU A 343 -30.91 36.00 3.20
C LEU A 343 -29.93 35.90 2.02
N PRO A 344 -29.39 37.02 1.48
CA PRO A 344 -28.34 36.97 0.46
C PRO A 344 -27.01 36.45 1.02
N GLY A 345 -26.26 35.69 0.23
CA GLY A 345 -24.83 35.46 0.51
C GLY A 345 -24.05 36.78 0.48
N GLY A 346 -23.09 36.91 1.40
CA GLY A 346 -22.41 38.16 1.76
C GLY A 346 -23.08 38.96 2.88
N THR A 347 -24.15 38.44 3.52
CA THR A 347 -24.82 39.14 4.65
C THR A 347 -24.10 38.85 5.98
N PRO A 348 -23.54 39.86 6.68
CA PRO A 348 -22.98 39.67 8.01
C PRO A 348 -24.08 39.49 9.06
N ILE A 349 -23.87 38.56 9.99
CA ILE A 349 -24.72 38.28 11.16
C ILE A 349 -23.83 38.43 12.40
N SER A 350 -24.36 39.09 13.43
CA SER A 350 -23.63 39.42 14.66
C SER A 350 -24.60 39.43 15.85
N PHE A 351 -24.31 38.68 16.92
CA PHE A 351 -25.10 38.69 18.16
C PHE A 351 -24.28 38.42 19.43
N PRO A 352 -24.68 39.00 20.57
CA PRO A 352 -24.11 38.67 21.87
C PRO A 352 -24.68 37.36 22.43
N VAL A 353 -23.83 36.64 23.16
CA VAL A 353 -24.19 35.52 24.02
C VAL A 353 -23.76 35.85 25.44
N ALA A 354 -24.73 36.00 26.35
CA ALA A 354 -24.45 36.28 27.75
C ALA A 354 -23.90 35.03 28.46
N ILE A 355 -22.90 35.24 29.32
CA ILE A 355 -22.18 34.19 30.06
C ILE A 355 -22.43 34.40 31.55
N GLN A 356 -23.08 33.43 32.20
CA GLN A 356 -23.36 33.46 33.64
C GLN A 356 -22.70 32.26 34.34
N PRO A 357 -21.53 32.45 34.98
CA PRO A 357 -20.89 31.42 35.80
C PRO A 357 -21.48 31.38 37.22
N ASN A 358 -21.28 30.26 37.88
CA ASN A 358 -21.54 30.03 39.29
C ASN A 358 -20.40 29.14 39.83
N GLY A 359 -19.59 29.66 40.76
CA GLY A 359 -18.41 28.98 41.31
C GLY A 359 -17.07 29.25 40.60
N ALA A 360 -17.01 30.21 39.66
CA ALA A 360 -15.77 30.68 39.03
C ALA A 360 -15.92 32.11 38.46
N CYS A 361 -14.80 32.79 38.21
CA CYS A 361 -14.75 34.12 37.59
C CYS A 361 -14.77 34.06 36.05
N ILE A 362 -15.07 35.17 35.39
CA ILE A 362 -15.09 35.33 33.92
C ILE A 362 -14.34 36.59 33.51
N LYS A 363 -13.71 36.56 32.32
CA LYS A 363 -13.08 37.75 31.69
C LYS A 363 -14.06 38.67 30.97
N SER A 364 -15.26 38.21 30.68
CA SER A 364 -16.34 39.00 30.07
C SER A 364 -17.68 38.37 30.40
N SER A 365 -18.70 39.21 30.62
CA SER A 365 -20.10 38.79 30.84
C SER A 365 -20.84 38.43 29.56
N SER A 366 -20.23 38.62 28.39
CA SER A 366 -20.73 38.13 27.10
C SER A 366 -19.61 37.89 26.09
N VAL A 367 -19.88 37.07 25.09
CA VAL A 367 -19.05 36.93 23.88
C VAL A 367 -19.89 37.30 22.64
N GLN A 368 -19.25 37.87 21.62
CA GLN A 368 -19.92 38.14 20.34
C GLN A 368 -19.74 36.94 19.40
N VAL A 369 -20.80 36.59 18.69
CA VAL A 369 -20.78 35.61 17.61
C VAL A 369 -20.94 36.38 16.30
N ASP A 370 -19.87 36.46 15.52
CA ASP A 370 -19.82 37.12 14.22
C ASP A 370 -19.61 36.09 13.11
N PHE A 371 -20.46 36.10 12.08
CA PHE A 371 -20.25 35.33 10.84
C PHE A 371 -20.81 36.05 9.62
N THR A 372 -20.56 35.51 8.44
CA THR A 372 -21.16 36.00 7.18
C THR A 372 -21.85 34.85 6.47
N VAL A 373 -23.10 35.05 6.04
CA VAL A 373 -23.84 34.10 5.20
C VAL A 373 -23.07 33.90 3.91
N GLU A 374 -22.70 32.68 3.57
CA GLU A 374 -21.85 32.36 2.41
C GLU A 374 -22.69 32.19 1.13
N ASN A 375 -22.07 32.39 -0.04
CA ASN A 375 -22.69 32.01 -1.32
C ASN A 375 -22.47 30.50 -1.54
N CYS A 376 -23.30 29.67 -0.91
CA CYS A 376 -23.20 28.21 -0.99
C CYS A 376 -23.57 27.60 -2.37
N ASP A 377 -23.86 28.43 -3.38
CA ASP A 377 -24.07 28.02 -4.79
C ASP A 377 -22.81 27.43 -5.46
N SER A 378 -21.67 27.33 -4.77
CA SER A 378 -20.49 26.62 -5.28
C SER A 378 -19.63 25.97 -4.19
N LEU A 379 -19.99 24.75 -3.77
CA LEU A 379 -19.13 23.83 -2.99
C LEU A 379 -18.00 23.18 -3.85
N GLY A 380 -17.79 23.68 -5.08
CA GLY A 380 -16.98 23.02 -6.12
C GLY A 380 -17.56 21.70 -6.65
N CYS A 381 -18.69 21.25 -6.09
CA CYS A 381 -19.29 19.93 -6.26
C CYS A 381 -20.63 20.01 -7.00
N ASP A 382 -20.84 19.14 -7.99
CA ASP A 382 -22.20 18.76 -8.45
C ASP A 382 -22.87 17.79 -7.44
N CYS A 383 -22.80 18.12 -6.15
CA CYS A 383 -23.44 17.40 -5.06
C CYS A 383 -24.96 17.56 -5.19
N PRO A 384 -25.80 16.60 -4.76
CA PRO A 384 -27.24 16.70 -4.96
C PRO A 384 -27.82 17.93 -4.26
N ALA A 385 -28.51 18.80 -5.00
CA ALA A 385 -29.10 20.01 -4.43
C ALA A 385 -30.10 19.66 -3.31
N GLY A 386 -29.83 20.13 -2.10
CA GLY A 386 -30.61 19.79 -0.90
C GLY A 386 -30.23 18.44 -0.25
N SER A 387 -29.04 17.90 -0.50
CA SER A 387 -28.52 16.73 0.23
C SER A 387 -28.40 16.99 1.73
N LEU A 388 -28.69 15.98 2.56
CA LEU A 388 -28.32 15.98 3.97
C LEU A 388 -26.80 15.94 4.10
N VAL A 389 -26.21 16.93 4.77
CA VAL A 389 -24.78 16.95 5.09
C VAL A 389 -24.53 16.10 6.34
N ILE A 390 -23.51 15.23 6.30
CA ILE A 390 -23.16 14.30 7.36
C ILE A 390 -21.71 14.53 7.81
N GLY A 391 -21.54 14.80 9.10
CA GLY A 391 -20.24 14.96 9.77
C GLY A 391 -19.46 16.21 9.34
N THR A 392 -18.21 16.28 9.80
CA THR A 392 -17.24 17.32 9.43
C THR A 392 -15.91 16.67 8.98
N PRO A 393 -15.04 17.36 8.21
CA PRO A 393 -13.83 16.75 7.69
C PRO A 393 -12.91 16.22 8.80
N GLY A 394 -12.60 14.92 8.75
CA GLY A 394 -11.73 14.25 9.72
C GLY A 394 -12.39 13.83 11.04
N THR A 395 -13.71 13.95 11.19
CA THR A 395 -14.45 13.42 12.36
C THR A 395 -15.23 12.15 12.01
N GLU A 396 -15.43 11.27 13.00
CA GLU A 396 -16.39 10.17 12.90
C GLU A 396 -17.80 10.68 13.24
N THR A 397 -18.83 10.17 12.56
CA THR A 397 -20.24 10.46 12.85
C THR A 397 -21.03 9.15 12.85
N LEU A 398 -21.71 8.87 13.96
CA LEU A 398 -22.40 7.60 14.18
C LEU A 398 -23.77 7.60 13.49
N LEU A 399 -24.14 6.45 12.92
CA LEU A 399 -25.46 6.19 12.38
C LEU A 399 -26.51 6.20 13.48
N SER A 400 -26.19 5.64 14.66
CA SER A 400 -27.09 5.64 15.82
C SER A 400 -27.53 7.05 16.22
N ASP A 401 -26.60 8.01 16.25
CA ASP A 401 -26.89 9.43 16.49
C ASP A 401 -27.78 10.01 15.37
N LEU A 402 -27.39 9.88 14.10
CA LEU A 402 -28.18 10.39 12.95
C LEU A 402 -29.62 9.86 12.94
N VAL A 403 -29.84 8.64 13.42
CA VAL A 403 -31.17 8.04 13.58
C VAL A 403 -31.90 8.54 14.83
N ALA A 404 -31.20 8.72 15.96
CA ALA A 404 -31.76 9.34 17.16
C ALA A 404 -32.22 10.79 16.93
N LEU A 405 -31.52 11.53 16.05
CA LEU A 405 -31.89 12.88 15.61
C LEU A 405 -33.00 12.90 14.55
N GLY A 406 -33.36 11.73 13.99
CA GLY A 406 -34.35 11.61 12.91
C GLY A 406 -33.89 12.15 11.55
N LEU A 407 -32.58 12.38 11.38
CA LEU A 407 -31.97 12.81 10.11
C LEU A 407 -31.90 11.64 9.12
N LEU A 408 -31.65 10.43 9.62
CA LEU A 408 -31.83 9.16 8.90
C LEU A 408 -32.93 8.33 9.57
N PRO A 409 -33.74 7.55 8.84
CA PRO A 409 -34.77 6.71 9.43
C PRO A 409 -34.19 5.38 9.93
N ALA A 410 -34.64 4.91 11.10
CA ALA A 410 -34.24 3.61 11.66
C ALA A 410 -34.56 2.42 10.75
N ASN A 411 -35.68 2.47 10.01
CA ASN A 411 -36.02 1.47 9.01
C ASN A 411 -36.20 2.17 7.65
N PRO A 412 -35.12 2.35 6.87
CA PRO A 412 -35.20 2.79 5.49
C PRO A 412 -36.07 1.82 4.69
N THR A 413 -37.07 2.34 3.99
CA THR A 413 -37.86 1.51 3.08
C THR A 413 -37.20 1.46 1.70
N VAL A 414 -37.54 0.43 0.92
CA VAL A 414 -37.12 0.26 -0.49
C VAL A 414 -37.54 1.44 -1.39
N VAL A 415 -38.38 2.37 -0.89
CA VAL A 415 -38.94 3.51 -1.65
C VAL A 415 -38.41 4.88 -1.18
N THR A 416 -37.57 4.93 -0.14
CA THR A 416 -37.05 6.18 0.43
C THR A 416 -35.58 6.35 0.06
N ASN A 417 -35.29 7.04 -1.04
CA ASN A 417 -33.93 7.36 -1.44
C ASN A 417 -33.34 8.51 -0.63
N PHE A 418 -32.02 8.52 -0.46
CA PHE A 418 -31.29 9.54 0.27
C PHE A 418 -30.34 10.29 -0.65
N ASN A 419 -30.36 11.61 -0.57
CA ASN A 419 -29.34 12.49 -1.13
C ASN A 419 -28.42 12.88 0.03
N LEU A 420 -27.19 12.37 0.07
CA LEU A 420 -26.26 12.58 1.18
C LEU A 420 -24.98 13.27 0.70
N THR A 421 -24.39 14.13 1.54
CA THR A 421 -23.03 14.66 1.38
C THR A 421 -22.22 14.36 2.63
N VAL A 422 -21.31 13.39 2.57
CA VAL A 422 -20.48 12.95 3.71
C VAL A 422 -19.18 13.74 3.72
N GLN A 423 -18.89 14.44 4.81
CA GLN A 423 -17.67 15.25 4.96
C GLN A 423 -16.52 14.53 5.67
N GLY A 424 -16.86 13.67 6.64
CA GLY A 424 -15.90 12.90 7.46
C GLY A 424 -16.04 11.39 7.26
N THR A 425 -16.02 10.64 8.35
CA THR A 425 -16.25 9.19 8.36
C THR A 425 -17.65 8.89 8.90
N LEU A 426 -18.53 8.37 8.05
CA LEU A 426 -19.85 7.85 8.46
C LEU A 426 -19.68 6.42 9.01
N VAL A 427 -20.00 6.22 10.28
CA VAL A 427 -19.84 4.94 11.00
C VAL A 427 -21.19 4.24 11.13
N MET A 428 -21.30 3.03 10.59
CA MET A 428 -22.55 2.24 10.54
C MET A 428 -22.71 1.38 11.81
N ASP A 429 -22.70 2.02 12.97
CA ASP A 429 -22.62 1.39 14.30
C ASP A 429 -23.90 0.71 14.81
N ALA A 430 -24.99 0.78 14.05
CA ALA A 430 -26.31 0.31 14.48
C ALA A 430 -27.08 -0.44 13.37
N ASP A 431 -27.37 -1.72 13.62
CA ASP A 431 -28.31 -2.50 12.83
C ASP A 431 -29.75 -2.22 13.31
N MET A 432 -30.56 -1.58 12.46
CA MET A 432 -31.78 -0.91 12.92
C MET A 432 -33.10 -1.55 12.44
N ILE A 433 -33.05 -2.67 11.71
CA ILE A 433 -34.25 -3.42 11.30
C ILE A 433 -34.88 -4.16 12.48
N SER A 434 -36.21 -4.02 12.64
CA SER A 434 -36.99 -4.78 13.63
C SER A 434 -37.51 -6.10 13.05
N GLY A 435 -36.59 -7.03 12.79
CA GLY A 435 -36.85 -8.31 12.13
C GLY A 435 -35.84 -9.40 12.52
N SER A 436 -35.70 -10.42 11.67
CA SER A 436 -34.67 -11.46 11.75
C SER A 436 -33.30 -11.02 11.23
N ASP A 437 -33.28 -9.95 10.44
CA ASP A 437 -32.17 -9.55 9.60
C ASP A 437 -31.58 -8.26 10.19
N ASN A 438 -30.62 -8.40 11.10
CA ASN A 438 -29.91 -7.27 11.71
C ASN A 438 -28.95 -6.64 10.69
N GLU A 439 -29.43 -5.66 9.93
CA GLU A 439 -28.61 -4.84 9.02
C GLU A 439 -29.16 -3.41 8.89
N TYR A 440 -28.31 -2.48 8.47
CA TYR A 440 -28.75 -1.19 7.91
C TYR A 440 -28.70 -1.22 6.38
N ARG A 441 -29.68 -0.59 5.72
CA ARG A 441 -29.78 -0.53 4.25
C ARG A 441 -29.90 0.91 3.77
N PHE A 442 -29.08 1.35 2.82
CA PHE A 442 -29.43 2.56 2.05
C PHE A 442 -30.65 2.27 1.16
N GLY A 443 -31.47 3.30 0.92
CA GLY A 443 -32.66 3.18 0.07
C GLY A 443 -32.32 3.14 -1.41
N VAL A 444 -33.14 2.46 -2.19
CA VAL A 444 -32.98 2.29 -3.66
C VAL A 444 -32.96 3.66 -4.35
N GLY A 445 -31.96 3.92 -5.18
CA GLY A 445 -31.79 5.19 -5.89
C GLY A 445 -31.23 6.34 -5.04
N SER A 446 -30.51 6.03 -3.96
CA SER A 446 -29.77 7.02 -3.16
C SER A 446 -28.54 7.52 -3.92
N ASP A 447 -28.18 8.80 -3.73
CA ASP A 447 -26.97 9.45 -4.24
C ASP A 447 -26.15 9.98 -3.04
N ILE A 448 -25.00 9.37 -2.80
CA ILE A 448 -24.10 9.63 -1.68
C ILE A 448 -22.83 10.27 -2.24
N CYS A 449 -22.73 11.59 -2.12
CA CYS A 449 -21.53 12.32 -2.48
C CYS A 449 -20.54 12.35 -1.32
N MET A 450 -19.32 11.91 -1.56
CA MET A 450 -18.22 11.81 -0.60
C MET A 450 -17.24 12.96 -0.84
N LEU A 451 -16.96 13.77 0.18
CA LEU A 451 -15.94 14.81 0.07
C LEU A 451 -14.50 14.23 0.06
N ASP A 452 -13.52 15.10 -0.22
CA ASP A 452 -12.10 14.77 -0.24
C ASP A 452 -11.67 13.99 1.02
N GLY A 453 -11.34 12.70 0.85
CA GLY A 453 -10.91 11.82 1.94
C GLY A 453 -12.01 11.29 2.88
N ALA A 454 -13.29 11.55 2.60
CA ALA A 454 -14.41 11.01 3.36
C ALA A 454 -14.51 9.47 3.28
N GLU A 455 -15.15 8.84 4.26
CA GLU A 455 -15.15 7.38 4.45
C GLU A 455 -16.52 6.86 4.89
N ILE A 456 -16.84 5.62 4.55
CA ILE A 456 -17.91 4.84 5.19
C ILE A 456 -17.24 3.69 5.95
N LYS A 457 -17.60 3.49 7.21
CA LYS A 457 -16.97 2.51 8.10
C LYS A 457 -18.04 1.59 8.68
N VAL A 458 -17.89 0.27 8.50
CA VAL A 458 -18.81 -0.75 9.02
C VAL A 458 -18.13 -1.45 10.21
N PRO A 459 -18.55 -1.20 11.46
CA PRO A 459 -17.86 -1.75 12.63
C PRO A 459 -18.10 -3.25 12.85
N SER A 460 -17.21 -3.86 13.63
CA SER A 460 -17.28 -5.29 14.01
C SER A 460 -18.67 -5.70 14.53
N GLY A 461 -19.31 -6.66 13.85
CA GLY A 461 -20.63 -7.20 14.19
C GLY A 461 -21.82 -6.50 13.52
N ASN A 462 -21.62 -5.37 12.83
CA ASN A 462 -22.68 -4.69 12.06
C ASN A 462 -22.74 -5.16 10.60
N THR A 463 -23.91 -5.01 9.97
CA THR A 463 -24.13 -5.31 8.55
C THR A 463 -24.59 -4.08 7.77
N LEU A 464 -23.85 -3.71 6.73
CA LEU A 464 -24.25 -2.69 5.76
C LEU A 464 -24.69 -3.33 4.44
N ARG A 465 -25.93 -3.04 4.00
CA ARG A 465 -26.38 -3.32 2.63
C ARG A 465 -26.49 -2.06 1.80
N ILE A 466 -25.92 -2.14 0.60
CA ILE A 466 -25.97 -1.11 -0.44
C ILE A 466 -26.78 -1.69 -1.60
N HIS A 467 -27.84 -0.98 -2.02
CA HIS A 467 -28.77 -1.46 -3.05
C HIS A 467 -29.16 -0.32 -4.01
N ASP A 468 -28.90 -0.54 -5.31
CA ASP A 468 -29.03 0.45 -6.40
C ASP A 468 -28.73 1.89 -5.96
N THR A 469 -27.56 2.07 -5.33
CA THR A 469 -27.09 3.33 -4.76
C THR A 469 -25.90 3.84 -5.57
N HIS A 470 -25.86 5.14 -5.80
CA HIS A 470 -24.71 5.85 -6.39
C HIS A 470 -23.86 6.40 -5.24
N ILE A 471 -22.58 6.04 -5.19
CA ILE A 471 -21.59 6.57 -4.25
C ILE A 471 -20.46 7.20 -5.07
N ARG A 472 -20.14 8.48 -4.86
CA ARG A 472 -19.24 9.23 -5.75
C ARG A 472 -18.39 10.27 -5.03
N GLY A 473 -17.16 10.47 -5.49
CA GLY A 473 -16.27 11.51 -4.97
C GLY A 473 -16.63 12.93 -5.43
N CYS A 474 -16.23 13.93 -4.65
CA CYS A 474 -16.37 15.36 -4.91
C CYS A 474 -15.28 15.88 -5.89
N LEU A 475 -14.32 16.67 -5.40
CA LEU A 475 -13.24 17.28 -6.18
C LEU A 475 -12.05 16.33 -6.32
N LYS A 476 -11.72 15.61 -5.24
CA LYS A 476 -10.67 14.60 -5.17
C LYS A 476 -11.29 13.21 -4.95
N ARG A 477 -10.43 12.19 -4.84
CA ARG A 477 -10.84 10.86 -4.38
C ARG A 477 -11.35 10.90 -2.94
N TRP A 478 -12.36 10.10 -2.63
CA TRP A 478 -12.72 9.75 -1.26
C TRP A 478 -11.94 8.51 -0.81
N LYS A 479 -11.95 8.18 0.48
CA LYS A 479 -11.06 7.16 1.07
C LYS A 479 -11.52 5.73 0.73
N SER A 480 -12.55 5.23 1.41
CA SER A 480 -13.01 3.85 1.26
C SER A 480 -14.38 3.57 1.88
N ILE A 481 -15.01 2.45 1.47
CA ILE A 481 -15.89 1.68 2.37
C ILE A 481 -14.99 0.69 3.12
N THR A 482 -14.71 1.01 4.37
CA THR A 482 -13.89 0.19 5.28
C THR A 482 -14.79 -0.78 6.04
N VAL A 483 -14.55 -2.09 5.90
CA VAL A 483 -15.34 -3.15 6.56
C VAL A 483 -14.46 -3.78 7.64
N GLU A 484 -14.82 -3.62 8.92
CA GLU A 484 -13.98 -4.10 10.02
C GLU A 484 -14.04 -5.63 10.22
N THR A 485 -13.11 -6.16 11.02
CA THR A 485 -13.07 -7.56 11.44
C THR A 485 -14.42 -8.04 12.00
N GLY A 486 -15.05 -9.02 11.35
CA GLY A 486 -16.37 -9.53 11.73
C GLY A 486 -17.55 -8.62 11.40
N ALA A 487 -17.37 -7.65 10.50
CA ALA A 487 -18.44 -6.85 9.92
C ALA A 487 -18.81 -7.35 8.51
N THR A 488 -20.04 -7.10 8.08
CA THR A 488 -20.58 -7.65 6.81
C THR A 488 -21.00 -6.52 5.85
N LEU A 489 -20.56 -6.60 4.60
CA LEU A 489 -20.90 -5.67 3.53
C LEU A 489 -21.59 -6.40 2.36
N ILE A 490 -22.79 -5.97 1.99
CA ILE A 490 -23.60 -6.57 0.94
C ILE A 490 -23.96 -5.54 -0.13
N PHE A 491 -23.27 -5.59 -1.27
CA PHE A 491 -23.74 -4.97 -2.50
C PHE A 491 -24.71 -5.91 -3.22
N SER A 492 -25.95 -5.46 -3.41
CA SER A 492 -26.97 -6.17 -4.18
C SER A 492 -27.65 -5.20 -5.12
N THR A 493 -27.67 -5.46 -6.42
CA THR A 493 -28.25 -4.54 -7.41
C THR A 493 -29.12 -5.30 -8.41
N ASP A 494 -30.16 -4.63 -8.92
CA ASP A 494 -30.89 -5.06 -10.14
C ASP A 494 -30.33 -4.34 -11.39
N GLY A 495 -29.11 -3.80 -11.29
CA GLY A 495 -28.36 -3.13 -12.35
C GLY A 495 -28.16 -1.62 -12.16
N GLY A 496 -28.48 -1.05 -10.99
CA GLY A 496 -28.41 0.40 -10.72
C GLY A 496 -27.32 0.87 -9.76
N GLY A 497 -26.51 -0.03 -9.17
CA GLY A 497 -25.46 0.35 -8.21
C GLY A 497 -24.16 0.81 -8.87
N LEU A 498 -23.70 2.01 -8.53
CA LEU A 498 -22.49 2.64 -9.07
C LEU A 498 -21.62 3.21 -7.94
N VAL A 499 -20.35 2.83 -7.89
CA VAL A 499 -19.36 3.33 -6.93
C VAL A 499 -18.18 3.95 -7.68
N GLU A 500 -17.92 5.24 -7.49
CA GLU A 500 -16.93 5.97 -8.28
C GLU A 500 -16.06 6.97 -7.53
N ASP A 501 -14.90 7.27 -8.12
CA ASP A 501 -13.88 8.20 -7.62
C ASP A 501 -13.34 7.89 -6.21
N ALA A 502 -13.27 6.62 -5.83
CA ALA A 502 -12.62 6.19 -4.57
C ALA A 502 -11.10 6.04 -4.72
N GLN A 503 -10.38 6.08 -3.60
CA GLN A 503 -9.05 5.50 -3.50
C GLN A 503 -9.16 3.96 -3.46
N TYR A 504 -9.91 3.42 -2.49
CA TYR A 504 -10.16 1.98 -2.35
C TYR A 504 -11.67 1.78 -2.15
N ALA A 505 -12.41 1.50 -3.23
CA ALA A 505 -13.89 1.55 -3.16
C ALA A 505 -14.47 0.60 -2.11
N VAL A 506 -13.94 -0.62 -2.01
CA VAL A 506 -14.16 -1.55 -0.89
C VAL A 506 -12.81 -1.97 -0.30
N PHE A 507 -12.67 -1.83 1.02
CA PHE A 507 -11.50 -2.19 1.80
C PHE A 507 -11.91 -3.04 3.02
N PRO A 508 -11.99 -4.37 2.88
CA PRO A 508 -12.22 -5.25 4.01
C PRO A 508 -10.95 -5.41 4.88
N GLN A 509 -11.17 -5.59 6.17
CA GLN A 509 -10.16 -6.08 7.12
C GLN A 509 -10.24 -7.61 7.24
N SER A 510 -9.23 -8.19 7.90
CA SER A 510 -9.21 -9.62 8.21
C SER A 510 -10.50 -10.05 8.92
N LYS A 511 -11.18 -11.07 8.39
CA LYS A 511 -12.45 -11.67 8.83
C LYS A 511 -13.68 -10.78 8.67
N ALA A 512 -13.63 -9.79 7.79
CA ALA A 512 -14.84 -9.20 7.24
C ALA A 512 -15.56 -10.17 6.29
N GLU A 513 -16.86 -9.99 6.10
CA GLU A 513 -17.67 -10.68 5.08
C GLU A 513 -18.06 -9.69 3.98
N VAL A 514 -17.82 -10.04 2.72
CA VAL A 514 -18.04 -9.16 1.57
C VAL A 514 -18.79 -9.91 0.47
N SER A 515 -19.97 -9.41 0.10
CA SER A 515 -20.74 -9.86 -1.06
C SER A 515 -20.87 -8.72 -2.06
N ILE A 516 -20.39 -8.92 -3.29
CA ILE A 516 -20.42 -7.89 -4.35
C ILE A 516 -20.97 -8.50 -5.64
N GLN A 517 -22.21 -8.10 -5.97
CA GLN A 517 -22.94 -8.62 -7.13
C GLN A 517 -23.54 -7.47 -7.94
N ARG A 518 -23.41 -7.56 -9.28
CA ARG A 518 -23.98 -6.61 -10.27
C ARG A 518 -23.65 -5.12 -10.04
N THR A 519 -22.51 -4.80 -9.44
CA THR A 519 -22.14 -3.41 -9.14
C THR A 519 -21.15 -2.86 -10.18
N GLU A 520 -21.37 -1.62 -10.62
CA GLU A 520 -20.39 -0.88 -11.41
C GLU A 520 -19.42 -0.13 -10.47
N PHE A 521 -18.13 -0.28 -10.73
CA PHE A 521 -17.04 0.43 -10.08
C PHE A 521 -16.29 1.24 -11.13
N ASN A 522 -16.42 2.57 -11.11
CA ASN A 522 -15.89 3.45 -12.15
C ASN A 522 -14.88 4.47 -11.61
N LYS A 523 -13.71 4.65 -12.26
CA LYS A 523 -12.70 5.67 -11.87
C LYS A 523 -12.22 5.56 -10.40
N ASN A 524 -12.31 4.37 -9.81
CA ASN A 524 -11.71 4.09 -8.51
C ASN A 524 -10.22 3.76 -8.73
N TYR A 525 -9.32 4.18 -7.84
CA TYR A 525 -7.90 3.80 -7.98
C TYR A 525 -7.72 2.28 -7.84
N ILE A 526 -8.38 1.67 -6.85
CA ILE A 526 -8.65 0.22 -6.79
C ILE A 526 -10.13 0.00 -6.42
N SER A 527 -10.80 -1.00 -7.00
CA SER A 527 -12.22 -1.27 -6.72
C SER A 527 -12.41 -2.19 -5.50
N LEU A 528 -11.69 -3.31 -5.43
CA LEU A 528 -11.58 -4.15 -4.24
C LEU A 528 -10.10 -4.28 -3.84
N TYR A 529 -9.74 -3.74 -2.68
CA TYR A 529 -8.37 -3.71 -2.17
C TYR A 529 -8.28 -4.45 -0.84
N PHE A 530 -7.35 -5.40 -0.72
CA PHE A 530 -7.03 -6.10 0.52
C PHE A 530 -5.51 -6.25 0.66
N ASN A 531 -4.97 -6.01 1.86
CA ASN A 531 -3.53 -6.06 2.10
C ASN A 531 -3.23 -6.36 3.59
N ASP A 532 -3.42 -7.62 3.97
CA ASP A 532 -2.96 -8.16 5.25
C ASP A 532 -2.31 -9.53 4.99
N PRO A 533 -0.95 -9.61 4.92
CA PRO A 533 -0.24 -10.86 4.65
C PRO A 533 -0.47 -12.01 5.65
N PHE A 534 -1.22 -11.79 6.73
CA PHE A 534 -1.58 -12.79 7.73
C PHE A 534 -3.11 -12.82 8.00
N GLY A 535 -3.91 -12.28 7.08
CA GLY A 535 -5.35 -12.20 7.19
C GLY A 535 -6.07 -12.66 5.92
N GLU A 536 -7.28 -13.15 6.11
CA GLU A 536 -8.24 -13.53 5.08
C GLU A 536 -9.54 -12.74 5.30
N PHE A 537 -10.37 -12.55 4.27
CA PHE A 537 -11.76 -12.10 4.40
C PHE A 537 -12.68 -13.03 3.61
N ASN A 538 -13.94 -13.21 4.03
CA ASN A 538 -14.86 -14.03 3.25
C ASN A 538 -15.38 -13.23 2.06
N LEU A 539 -15.02 -13.64 0.83
CA LEU A 539 -15.64 -13.15 -0.39
C LEU A 539 -16.77 -14.11 -0.83
N GLU A 540 -18.00 -13.65 -0.71
CA GLU A 540 -19.19 -14.31 -1.24
C GLU A 540 -19.30 -14.16 -2.77
N PRO A 541 -20.01 -15.06 -3.49
CA PRO A 541 -19.98 -15.19 -4.95
C PRO A 541 -19.98 -13.86 -5.70
N PHE A 542 -18.84 -13.56 -6.33
CA PHE A 542 -18.53 -12.28 -6.97
C PHE A 542 -18.85 -12.33 -8.46
N PHE A 543 -19.99 -11.77 -8.87
CA PHE A 543 -20.48 -11.89 -10.25
C PHE A 543 -21.24 -10.68 -10.79
N GLY A 544 -21.23 -10.52 -12.12
CA GLY A 544 -21.96 -9.50 -12.85
C GLY A 544 -21.41 -8.08 -12.70
N ASN A 545 -20.24 -7.92 -12.08
CA ASN A 545 -19.68 -6.62 -11.72
C ASN A 545 -18.88 -6.02 -12.88
N THR A 546 -18.77 -4.69 -12.92
CA THR A 546 -18.00 -3.97 -13.94
C THR A 546 -16.99 -3.05 -13.28
N MET A 547 -15.71 -3.42 -13.29
CA MET A 547 -14.59 -2.55 -12.91
C MET A 547 -14.10 -1.82 -14.15
N GLN A 548 -14.25 -0.50 -14.20
CA GLN A 548 -13.83 0.30 -15.35
C GLN A 548 -13.24 1.67 -14.98
N CYS A 549 -12.55 2.30 -15.93
CA CYS A 549 -12.14 3.69 -15.83
C CYS A 549 -12.59 4.44 -17.10
N THR A 550 -13.72 5.14 -17.04
CA THR A 550 -14.28 5.83 -18.23
C THR A 550 -13.67 7.21 -18.51
N ALA A 551 -12.92 7.77 -17.55
CA ALA A 551 -12.18 9.03 -17.66
C ALA A 551 -10.98 9.02 -16.68
N PRO A 552 -10.08 10.01 -16.71
CA PRO A 552 -9.00 10.12 -15.73
C PRO A 552 -9.48 10.16 -14.27
N LEU A 553 -8.66 9.60 -13.37
CA LEU A 553 -8.88 9.63 -11.92
C LEU A 553 -8.90 11.07 -11.39
N LYS A 554 -9.71 11.32 -10.35
CA LYS A 554 -9.62 12.55 -9.55
C LYS A 554 -8.29 12.59 -8.75
N PRO A 555 -7.79 13.77 -8.35
CA PRO A 555 -6.58 13.88 -7.54
C PRO A 555 -6.67 13.13 -6.20
N HIS A 556 -5.51 12.84 -5.60
CA HIS A 556 -5.41 12.27 -4.25
C HIS A 556 -5.94 13.24 -3.19
N TYR A 557 -6.70 12.76 -2.20
CA TYR A 557 -7.09 13.60 -1.07
C TYR A 557 -5.90 13.95 -0.17
N ASP A 558 -5.05 12.96 0.11
CA ASP A 558 -3.77 13.11 0.80
C ASP A 558 -2.68 13.54 -0.19
N PRO A 559 -2.06 14.73 -0.02
CA PRO A 559 -0.98 15.20 -0.90
C PRO A 559 0.35 14.45 -0.70
N ASN A 560 0.41 13.47 0.21
CA ASN A 560 1.58 12.62 0.45
C ASN A 560 1.44 11.20 -0.13
N ASP A 561 0.28 10.85 -0.69
CA ASP A 561 0.04 9.55 -1.31
C ASP A 561 0.88 9.39 -2.60
N PRO A 562 1.84 8.44 -2.66
CA PRO A 562 2.76 8.31 -3.80
C PRO A 562 2.13 7.65 -5.04
N ASN A 563 0.86 7.27 -5.01
CA ASN A 563 0.18 6.52 -6.06
C ASN A 563 -0.26 7.42 -7.27
N ASP A 564 0.62 8.31 -7.74
CA ASP A 564 0.38 9.21 -8.88
C ASP A 564 0.16 8.41 -10.18
N GLY A 565 -1.02 8.55 -10.80
CA GLY A 565 -1.33 7.97 -12.11
C GLY A 565 -2.68 8.44 -12.66
N THR A 566 -2.91 8.22 -13.96
CA THR A 566 -4.03 8.86 -14.67
C THR A 566 -5.29 7.98 -14.73
N TRP A 567 -5.14 6.66 -14.72
CA TRP A 567 -6.25 5.69 -14.85
C TRP A 567 -6.21 4.65 -13.73
N SER A 568 -7.36 4.04 -13.41
CA SER A 568 -7.49 2.99 -12.38
C SER A 568 -6.39 1.94 -12.45
N TYR A 569 -5.71 1.73 -11.32
CA TYR A 569 -4.55 0.84 -11.24
C TYR A 569 -4.93 -0.64 -11.25
N ALA A 570 -6.00 -1.00 -10.53
CA ALA A 570 -6.47 -2.39 -10.45
C ALA A 570 -7.99 -2.49 -10.28
N GLY A 571 -8.60 -3.53 -10.85
CA GLY A 571 -9.97 -3.91 -10.49
C GLY A 571 -9.98 -4.56 -9.10
N ILE A 572 -9.22 -5.63 -8.94
CA ILE A 572 -9.00 -6.34 -7.67
C ILE A 572 -7.51 -6.36 -7.35
N TYR A 573 -7.17 -6.08 -6.10
CA TYR A 573 -5.81 -6.23 -5.54
C TYR A 573 -5.91 -6.91 -4.18
N THR A 574 -5.31 -8.10 -4.02
CA THR A 574 -5.27 -8.80 -2.73
C THR A 574 -3.86 -9.29 -2.37
N ILE A 575 -3.44 -9.09 -1.11
CA ILE A 575 -2.26 -9.72 -0.51
C ILE A 575 -2.69 -10.42 0.78
N GLY A 576 -2.34 -11.71 0.92
CA GLY A 576 -2.61 -12.55 2.09
C GLY A 576 -3.95 -13.30 2.05
N GLN A 577 -4.89 -12.86 1.22
CA GLN A 577 -6.16 -13.55 0.99
C GLN A 577 -5.92 -14.97 0.45
N ASP A 578 -6.33 -16.01 1.18
CA ASP A 578 -6.10 -17.40 0.76
C ASP A 578 -7.01 -17.90 -0.37
N ILE A 579 -8.22 -17.34 -0.54
CA ILE A 579 -9.20 -17.80 -1.56
C ILE A 579 -9.78 -16.61 -2.31
N LEU A 580 -9.72 -16.62 -3.64
CA LEU A 580 -10.29 -15.57 -4.49
C LEU A 580 -11.05 -16.22 -5.65
N ASP A 581 -12.38 -16.35 -5.52
CA ASP A 581 -13.24 -16.99 -6.53
C ASP A 581 -14.11 -15.96 -7.27
N ILE A 582 -13.80 -15.74 -8.55
CA ILE A 582 -14.34 -14.68 -9.42
C ILE A 582 -15.14 -15.34 -10.55
N VAL A 583 -16.39 -15.71 -10.27
CA VAL A 583 -17.13 -16.70 -11.08
C VAL A 583 -18.46 -16.18 -11.63
N SER A 584 -18.56 -16.22 -12.95
CA SER A 584 -19.80 -16.01 -13.71
C SER A 584 -20.49 -17.33 -14.07
N PHE A 585 -21.77 -17.47 -13.73
CA PHE A 585 -22.65 -18.51 -14.25
C PHE A 585 -23.91 -17.92 -14.89
N GLY A 586 -24.11 -18.11 -16.20
CA GLY A 586 -25.31 -17.69 -16.92
C GLY A 586 -25.19 -16.37 -17.69
N ALA A 587 -26.35 -15.81 -18.08
CA ALA A 587 -26.43 -14.70 -19.05
C ALA A 587 -26.35 -13.28 -18.44
N TYR A 588 -26.26 -13.15 -17.11
CA TYR A 588 -26.33 -11.88 -16.37
C TYR A 588 -25.35 -11.82 -15.19
N SER A 589 -24.13 -12.34 -15.40
CA SER A 589 -23.15 -12.63 -14.35
C SER A 589 -21.68 -12.45 -14.76
N THR A 590 -21.40 -12.03 -16.01
CA THR A 590 -20.02 -11.76 -16.46
C THR A 590 -19.39 -10.62 -15.66
N ASN A 591 -18.18 -10.83 -15.15
CA ASN A 591 -17.38 -9.77 -14.55
C ASN A 591 -16.54 -9.08 -15.64
N TYR A 592 -16.55 -7.75 -15.69
CA TYR A 592 -15.83 -6.95 -16.69
C TYR A 592 -14.71 -6.14 -16.02
N PHE A 593 -13.54 -6.12 -16.64
CA PHE A 593 -12.38 -5.32 -16.26
C PHE A 593 -11.95 -4.51 -17.48
N VAL A 594 -12.19 -3.20 -17.49
CA VAL A 594 -12.14 -2.37 -18.73
C VAL A 594 -11.31 -1.10 -18.55
N ASN A 595 -10.29 -0.91 -19.40
CA ASN A 595 -9.43 0.28 -19.43
C ASN A 595 -8.79 0.59 -18.06
N LEU A 596 -8.27 -0.46 -17.43
CA LEU A 596 -7.51 -0.42 -16.18
C LEU A 596 -6.02 -0.66 -16.50
N ARG A 597 -5.10 -0.26 -15.62
CA ARG A 597 -3.69 -0.68 -15.74
C ARG A 597 -3.54 -2.18 -15.47
N ASN A 598 -4.31 -2.73 -14.52
CA ASN A 598 -4.36 -4.16 -14.24
C ASN A 598 -5.81 -4.62 -13.95
N GLY A 599 -6.14 -5.87 -14.26
CA GLY A 599 -7.45 -6.46 -13.95
C GLY A 599 -7.52 -6.99 -12.52
N ILE A 600 -6.88 -8.14 -12.31
CA ILE A 600 -6.73 -8.80 -11.01
C ILE A 600 -5.24 -8.93 -10.67
N ILE A 601 -4.85 -8.49 -9.48
CA ILE A 601 -3.55 -8.73 -8.87
C ILE A 601 -3.79 -9.50 -7.58
N THR A 602 -3.13 -10.64 -7.39
CA THR A 602 -3.20 -11.38 -6.13
C THR A 602 -1.89 -12.04 -5.74
N ILE A 603 -1.56 -11.96 -4.45
CA ILE A 603 -0.39 -12.62 -3.84
C ILE A 603 -0.89 -13.44 -2.64
N GLY A 604 -0.78 -14.76 -2.74
CA GLY A 604 -1.18 -15.71 -1.69
C GLY A 604 -2.54 -16.39 -1.88
N ALA A 605 -3.32 -16.09 -2.94
CA ALA A 605 -4.63 -16.71 -3.15
C ALA A 605 -4.60 -17.98 -3.99
N HIS A 606 -5.42 -18.97 -3.61
CA HIS A 606 -6.04 -19.89 -4.55
C HIS A 606 -7.00 -19.08 -5.43
N LEU A 607 -6.56 -18.71 -6.64
CA LEU A 607 -7.32 -17.89 -7.58
C LEU A 607 -8.11 -18.77 -8.55
N THR A 608 -9.41 -18.55 -8.60
CA THR A 608 -10.26 -19.04 -9.68
C THR A 608 -10.96 -17.88 -10.37
N VAL A 609 -10.88 -17.84 -11.70
CA VAL A 609 -11.58 -16.84 -12.54
C VAL A 609 -12.36 -17.56 -13.62
N ARG A 610 -13.67 -17.34 -13.71
CA ARG A 610 -14.53 -17.97 -14.73
C ARG A 610 -15.51 -16.98 -15.34
N GLY A 611 -15.55 -16.93 -16.67
CA GLY A 611 -16.49 -16.09 -17.41
C GLY A 611 -16.34 -14.60 -17.08
N ALA A 612 -15.10 -14.13 -17.00
CA ALA A 612 -14.75 -12.71 -16.90
C ALA A 612 -14.17 -12.21 -18.23
N GLN A 613 -14.25 -10.90 -18.47
CA GLN A 613 -13.65 -10.23 -19.63
C GLN A 613 -12.66 -9.14 -19.19
N PHE A 614 -11.47 -9.17 -19.76
CA PHE A 614 -10.40 -8.18 -19.57
C PHE A 614 -10.18 -7.42 -20.88
N ILE A 615 -10.39 -6.11 -20.88
CA ILE A 615 -10.45 -5.28 -22.08
C ILE A 615 -9.59 -4.03 -21.89
N ASP A 616 -8.74 -3.69 -22.86
CA ASP A 616 -7.87 -2.50 -22.84
C ASP A 616 -6.94 -2.42 -21.61
N ILE A 617 -6.42 -3.57 -21.16
CA ILE A 617 -5.52 -3.67 -20.00
C ILE A 617 -4.07 -3.45 -20.43
N LEU A 618 -3.66 -2.18 -20.45
CA LEU A 618 -2.42 -1.72 -21.09
C LEU A 618 -1.38 -1.23 -20.08
N ASP A 619 -0.14 -1.66 -20.32
CA ASP A 619 1.09 -1.07 -19.78
C ASP A 619 1.36 0.26 -20.48
N MET A 620 1.38 1.35 -19.70
CA MET A 620 1.60 2.71 -20.15
C MET A 620 2.77 3.40 -19.42
N ASN A 621 3.38 2.73 -18.44
CA ASN A 621 4.36 3.27 -17.49
C ASN A 621 3.87 4.61 -16.90
N GLU A 622 2.65 4.65 -16.36
CA GLU A 622 2.11 5.80 -15.62
C GLU A 622 2.60 5.81 -14.16
N TYR A 623 2.45 4.67 -13.48
CA TYR A 623 2.85 4.42 -12.10
C TYR A 623 4.34 4.06 -11.95
N GLY A 624 4.99 3.60 -13.02
CA GLY A 624 6.41 3.22 -13.02
C GLY A 624 6.73 1.93 -12.26
N PHE A 625 5.71 1.15 -11.89
CA PHE A 625 5.81 -0.23 -11.43
C PHE A 625 4.88 -1.14 -12.27
N LEU A 626 4.16 -2.08 -11.66
CA LEU A 626 3.34 -3.07 -12.35
C LEU A 626 2.21 -2.46 -13.18
N GLU A 627 2.22 -2.71 -14.50
CA GLU A 627 1.10 -2.40 -15.38
C GLU A 627 0.93 -3.42 -16.51
N GLY A 628 -0.26 -3.46 -17.10
CA GLY A 628 -0.58 -4.20 -18.30
C GLY A 628 -0.88 -5.69 -18.07
N TYR A 629 -1.42 -6.07 -16.91
CA TYR A 629 -1.78 -7.47 -16.62
C TYR A 629 -3.29 -7.65 -16.41
N GLY A 630 -3.93 -8.43 -17.29
CA GLY A 630 -5.32 -8.86 -17.07
C GLY A 630 -5.45 -9.65 -15.76
N ILE A 631 -4.59 -10.65 -15.58
CA ILE A 631 -4.39 -11.36 -14.31
C ILE A 631 -2.88 -11.43 -14.02
N TRP A 632 -2.46 -11.03 -12.81
CA TRP A 632 -1.24 -11.53 -12.17
C TRP A 632 -1.60 -12.26 -10.87
N ALA A 633 -1.32 -13.56 -10.83
CA ALA A 633 -1.40 -14.38 -9.63
C ALA A 633 0.00 -14.83 -9.18
N GLN A 634 0.31 -14.66 -7.90
CA GLN A 634 1.58 -15.06 -7.31
C GLN A 634 1.38 -15.90 -6.04
N ALA A 635 2.16 -16.96 -5.91
CA ALA A 635 2.32 -17.72 -4.68
C ALA A 635 3.78 -18.13 -4.47
N VAL A 636 4.07 -18.64 -3.29
CA VAL A 636 5.39 -19.17 -2.93
C VAL A 636 5.38 -20.68 -3.16
N ASN A 637 6.41 -21.20 -3.82
CA ASN A 637 6.71 -22.64 -3.87
C ASN A 637 5.59 -23.59 -4.37
N GLY A 638 4.58 -23.10 -5.09
CA GLY A 638 3.44 -23.92 -5.56
C GLY A 638 2.29 -24.05 -4.56
N SER A 639 2.31 -23.33 -3.43
CA SER A 639 1.39 -23.56 -2.32
C SER A 639 -0.06 -23.08 -2.54
N ARG A 640 -0.34 -22.44 -3.67
CA ARG A 640 -1.69 -21.99 -4.07
C ARG A 640 -1.97 -22.34 -5.54
N ARG A 641 -3.26 -22.49 -5.85
CA ARG A 641 -3.77 -22.99 -7.13
C ARG A 641 -4.37 -21.91 -8.02
N LEU A 642 -4.26 -22.08 -9.34
CA LEU A 642 -4.79 -21.18 -10.36
C LEU A 642 -5.66 -21.92 -11.38
N THR A 643 -6.94 -21.50 -11.48
CA THR A 643 -7.84 -21.87 -12.58
C THR A 643 -8.34 -20.62 -13.30
N VAL A 644 -8.20 -20.57 -14.63
CA VAL A 644 -8.79 -19.49 -15.45
C VAL A 644 -9.59 -20.09 -16.61
N GLN A 645 -10.90 -19.85 -16.65
CA GLN A 645 -11.80 -20.35 -17.68
C GLN A 645 -12.51 -19.22 -18.44
N GLY A 646 -12.27 -19.13 -19.75
CA GLY A 646 -12.99 -18.23 -20.66
C GLY A 646 -14.30 -18.83 -21.22
N PHE A 647 -14.75 -18.26 -22.35
CA PHE A 647 -16.03 -18.58 -23.00
C PHE A 647 -15.93 -19.59 -24.15
N GLY A 648 -14.79 -20.26 -24.30
CA GLY A 648 -14.42 -21.14 -25.42
C GLY A 648 -13.58 -20.42 -26.48
N GLU A 649 -12.76 -21.17 -27.23
CA GLU A 649 -11.83 -20.66 -28.24
C GLU A 649 -12.47 -19.75 -29.31
N THR A 650 -13.71 -20.05 -29.69
CA THR A 650 -14.50 -19.26 -30.66
C THR A 650 -15.64 -18.48 -30.00
N GLY A 651 -15.65 -18.42 -28.67
CA GLY A 651 -16.61 -17.66 -27.87
C GLY A 651 -16.27 -16.18 -27.75
N THR A 652 -16.97 -15.48 -26.86
CA THR A 652 -16.64 -14.10 -26.48
C THR A 652 -15.18 -14.00 -26.00
N PRO A 653 -14.39 -12.99 -26.43
CA PRO A 653 -13.03 -12.80 -25.93
C PRO A 653 -13.01 -12.62 -24.41
N SER A 654 -12.34 -13.52 -23.68
CA SER A 654 -12.05 -13.33 -22.27
C SER A 654 -10.92 -12.31 -22.05
N PHE A 655 -10.06 -12.11 -23.05
CA PHE A 655 -9.02 -11.06 -23.05
C PHE A 655 -9.02 -10.34 -24.41
N GLN A 656 -8.98 -9.02 -24.42
CA GLN A 656 -8.94 -8.21 -25.64
C GLN A 656 -8.07 -6.97 -25.46
N ASN A 657 -7.09 -6.77 -26.34
CA ASN A 657 -6.17 -5.63 -26.33
C ASN A 657 -5.47 -5.42 -24.97
N CYS A 658 -4.71 -6.43 -24.53
CA CYS A 658 -3.97 -6.42 -23.26
C CYS A 658 -2.46 -6.58 -23.49
N THR A 659 -1.61 -5.90 -22.71
CA THR A 659 -0.15 -6.09 -22.82
C THR A 659 0.24 -7.51 -22.37
N ASN A 660 -0.33 -8.00 -21.26
CA ASN A 660 -0.25 -9.38 -20.79
C ASN A 660 -1.66 -9.84 -20.44
N GLY A 661 -2.08 -11.00 -20.97
CA GLY A 661 -3.34 -11.63 -20.58
C GLY A 661 -3.26 -12.21 -19.17
N ILE A 662 -2.49 -13.29 -19.00
CA ILE A 662 -2.35 -14.01 -17.73
C ILE A 662 -0.87 -14.22 -17.39
N LEU A 663 -0.46 -13.79 -16.19
CA LEU A 663 0.82 -14.10 -15.56
C LEU A 663 0.59 -14.94 -14.30
N SER A 664 1.20 -16.12 -14.21
CA SER A 664 1.28 -16.90 -12.98
C SER A 664 2.73 -17.01 -12.50
N TRP A 665 2.97 -16.75 -11.20
CA TRP A 665 4.29 -16.86 -10.57
C TRP A 665 4.20 -17.82 -9.39
N GLY A 666 4.93 -18.95 -9.43
CA GLY A 666 5.02 -19.86 -8.28
C GLY A 666 3.70 -20.53 -7.89
N MET A 667 2.72 -20.55 -8.80
CA MET A 667 1.43 -21.21 -8.66
C MET A 667 1.51 -22.68 -9.10
N ALA A 668 0.66 -23.54 -8.53
CA ALA A 668 0.16 -24.71 -9.25
C ALA A 668 -0.97 -24.25 -10.19
N VAL A 669 -0.97 -24.67 -11.46
CA VAL A 669 -1.94 -24.21 -12.47
C VAL A 669 -2.75 -25.41 -12.99
N ASP A 670 -3.88 -25.65 -12.35
CA ASP A 670 -4.80 -26.76 -12.66
C ASP A 670 -5.37 -26.63 -14.07
N GLY A 671 -5.61 -25.40 -14.54
CA GLY A 671 -6.07 -25.15 -15.90
C GLY A 671 -6.29 -23.68 -16.26
N ILE A 672 -5.48 -23.18 -17.19
CA ILE A 672 -5.81 -22.00 -18.02
C ILE A 672 -6.43 -22.52 -19.32
N ARG A 673 -7.75 -22.36 -19.48
CA ARG A 673 -8.48 -23.06 -20.54
C ARG A 673 -9.69 -22.34 -21.11
N ASN A 674 -10.06 -22.71 -22.34
CA ASN A 674 -11.26 -22.19 -23.01
C ASN A 674 -11.24 -20.65 -23.13
N ASN A 675 -10.06 -20.04 -23.25
CA ASN A 675 -9.94 -18.60 -23.47
C ASN A 675 -9.93 -18.26 -24.96
N ASN A 676 -10.46 -17.09 -25.28
CA ASN A 676 -10.27 -16.41 -26.56
C ASN A 676 -9.60 -15.08 -26.24
N MET A 677 -8.36 -14.90 -26.70
CA MET A 677 -7.46 -13.82 -26.31
C MET A 677 -7.02 -13.06 -27.56
N LEU A 678 -7.65 -11.91 -27.83
CA LEU A 678 -7.46 -11.15 -29.08
C LEU A 678 -6.52 -9.96 -28.87
N GLN A 679 -5.67 -9.68 -29.85
CA GLN A 679 -4.74 -8.55 -29.84
C GLN A 679 -3.83 -8.47 -28.59
N MET A 680 -3.24 -9.61 -28.17
CA MET A 680 -2.35 -9.66 -27.01
C MET A 680 -0.93 -9.17 -27.32
N GLY A 681 -0.25 -8.61 -26.32
CA GLY A 681 1.21 -8.59 -26.27
C GLY A 681 1.76 -9.99 -25.96
N PHE A 682 1.58 -10.40 -24.71
CA PHE A 682 1.79 -11.76 -24.21
C PHE A 682 0.43 -12.40 -23.85
N GLY A 683 0.14 -13.60 -24.34
CA GLY A 683 -1.09 -14.32 -24.00
C GLY A 683 -1.03 -14.88 -22.58
N VAL A 684 -0.34 -16.02 -22.42
CA VAL A 684 -0.16 -16.71 -21.13
C VAL A 684 1.33 -16.82 -20.79
N ARG A 685 1.71 -16.41 -19.58
CA ARG A 685 3.07 -16.58 -19.03
C ARG A 685 3.00 -17.29 -17.68
N SER A 686 3.84 -18.32 -17.50
CA SER A 686 3.99 -19.01 -16.23
C SER A 686 5.46 -19.08 -15.80
N LEU A 687 5.75 -18.58 -14.60
CA LEU A 687 7.09 -18.49 -14.03
C LEU A 687 7.14 -19.36 -12.77
N PHE A 688 8.17 -20.20 -12.63
CA PHE A 688 8.42 -21.02 -11.44
C PHE A 688 7.27 -21.92 -10.98
N ALA A 689 6.37 -22.32 -11.89
CA ALA A 689 5.30 -23.27 -11.58
C ALA A 689 5.87 -24.56 -10.96
N ARG A 690 5.07 -25.17 -10.07
CA ARG A 690 5.34 -26.43 -9.38
C ARG A 690 4.08 -27.29 -9.38
N ASP A 691 4.23 -28.59 -9.10
CA ASP A 691 3.16 -29.60 -9.09
C ASP A 691 2.53 -29.81 -10.48
N GLN A 692 1.71 -28.87 -10.95
CA GLN A 692 1.00 -28.95 -12.22
C GLN A 692 1.02 -27.61 -12.99
N LEU A 693 1.12 -27.67 -14.32
CA LEU A 693 0.95 -26.52 -15.21
C LEU A 693 0.18 -26.94 -16.48
N THR A 694 -1.11 -26.61 -16.52
CA THR A 694 -2.02 -27.05 -17.60
C THR A 694 -2.56 -25.85 -18.37
N ILE A 695 -2.33 -25.81 -19.69
CA ILE A 695 -2.79 -24.73 -20.58
C ILE A 695 -3.40 -25.36 -21.84
N PHE A 696 -4.72 -25.31 -22.00
CA PHE A 696 -5.40 -26.06 -23.06
C PHE A 696 -6.72 -25.48 -23.58
N ASP A 697 -7.06 -25.82 -24.82
CA ASP A 697 -8.25 -25.31 -25.53
C ASP A 697 -8.32 -23.76 -25.51
N ASN A 698 -7.22 -23.06 -25.79
CA ASN A 698 -7.21 -21.58 -25.86
C ASN A 698 -6.87 -21.09 -27.27
N ALA A 699 -7.62 -20.09 -27.75
CA ALA A 699 -7.28 -19.28 -28.91
C ALA A 699 -6.53 -18.01 -28.46
N VAL A 700 -5.35 -17.74 -29.03
CA VAL A 700 -4.52 -16.59 -28.66
C VAL A 700 -3.93 -15.91 -29.90
N GLU A 701 -4.35 -14.68 -30.16
CA GLU A 701 -3.71 -13.77 -31.12
C GLU A 701 -2.64 -12.95 -30.38
N ALA A 702 -1.35 -13.14 -30.69
CA ALA A 702 -0.24 -12.55 -29.94
C ALA A 702 0.82 -11.86 -30.82
N SER A 703 1.27 -10.69 -30.35
CA SER A 703 2.29 -9.86 -31.00
C SER A 703 3.70 -10.01 -30.41
N ARG A 704 3.87 -10.63 -29.24
CA ARG A 704 5.18 -11.00 -28.67
C ARG A 704 5.28 -12.50 -28.35
N MET A 705 4.35 -13.02 -27.55
CA MET A 705 4.35 -14.44 -27.17
C MET A 705 2.95 -15.00 -26.95
N GLY A 706 2.66 -16.16 -27.53
CA GLY A 706 1.40 -16.88 -27.28
C GLY A 706 1.36 -17.49 -25.87
N ILE A 707 2.23 -18.47 -25.62
CA ILE A 707 2.38 -19.19 -24.35
C ILE A 707 3.86 -19.26 -23.98
N GLY A 708 4.23 -18.79 -22.79
CA GLY A 708 5.60 -18.82 -22.27
C GLY A 708 5.69 -19.49 -20.89
N THR A 709 6.67 -20.37 -20.70
CA THR A 709 6.96 -21.01 -19.41
C THR A 709 8.43 -20.86 -19.06
N VAL A 710 8.76 -20.33 -17.87
CA VAL A 710 10.15 -20.04 -17.48
C VAL A 710 10.46 -20.54 -16.06
N GLY A 711 11.65 -21.11 -15.84
CA GLY A 711 12.12 -21.48 -14.50
C GLY A 711 11.36 -22.64 -13.86
N MET A 712 10.76 -23.51 -14.68
CA MET A 712 9.91 -24.61 -14.26
C MET A 712 10.60 -25.56 -13.26
N HIS A 713 9.89 -25.92 -12.20
CA HIS A 713 10.41 -26.85 -11.19
C HIS A 713 10.46 -28.28 -11.73
N PRO A 714 11.53 -29.07 -11.50
CA PRO A 714 11.65 -30.45 -12.01
C PRO A 714 10.49 -31.39 -11.66
N MET A 715 9.86 -31.16 -10.50
CA MET A 715 8.55 -31.73 -10.18
C MET A 715 7.44 -30.74 -10.55
N THR A 716 7.09 -30.73 -11.84
CA THR A 716 5.91 -30.07 -12.40
C THR A 716 5.41 -30.85 -13.61
N GLN A 717 4.13 -31.23 -13.63
CA GLN A 717 3.48 -31.77 -14.83
C GLN A 717 3.11 -30.62 -15.78
N MET A 718 3.94 -30.32 -16.78
CA MET A 718 3.61 -29.30 -17.79
C MET A 718 2.89 -29.94 -18.97
N LEU A 719 1.66 -29.47 -19.22
CA LEU A 719 0.78 -29.93 -20.29
C LEU A 719 0.22 -28.72 -21.06
N VAL A 720 0.83 -28.40 -22.20
CA VAL A 720 0.35 -27.38 -23.15
C VAL A 720 -0.26 -28.08 -24.36
N PHE A 721 -1.58 -28.17 -24.46
CA PHE A 721 -2.23 -28.99 -25.50
C PHE A 721 -3.49 -28.37 -26.11
N SER A 722 -3.78 -28.72 -27.37
CA SER A 722 -4.99 -28.26 -28.09
C SER A 722 -5.19 -26.73 -28.11
N ASN A 723 -4.15 -25.91 -28.04
CA ASN A 723 -4.27 -24.45 -28.19
C ASN A 723 -4.12 -24.03 -29.66
N ASN A 724 -4.82 -22.99 -30.09
CA ASN A 724 -4.62 -22.32 -31.39
C ASN A 724 -3.95 -20.96 -31.19
N LEU A 725 -2.76 -20.77 -31.75
CA LEU A 725 -1.96 -19.54 -31.60
C LEU A 725 -1.77 -18.84 -32.95
N ASP A 726 -2.17 -17.57 -33.04
CA ASP A 726 -2.03 -16.73 -34.23
C ASP A 726 -1.02 -15.61 -33.94
N LEU A 727 0.15 -15.63 -34.62
CA LEU A 727 1.27 -14.73 -34.33
C LEU A 727 1.30 -13.55 -35.30
N THR A 728 1.11 -12.33 -34.79
CA THR A 728 0.74 -11.16 -35.62
C THR A 728 1.82 -10.08 -35.78
N ALA A 729 3.01 -10.26 -35.20
CA ALA A 729 4.15 -9.35 -35.41
C ALA A 729 5.49 -10.08 -35.57
N SER A 730 6.44 -9.41 -36.23
CA SER A 730 7.76 -9.98 -36.54
C SER A 730 8.54 -10.34 -35.26
N GLY A 731 9.20 -11.50 -35.27
CA GLY A 731 9.96 -12.03 -34.14
C GLY A 731 9.13 -12.66 -33.00
N ALA A 732 7.80 -12.63 -33.08
CA ALA A 732 6.93 -13.23 -32.06
C ALA A 732 7.13 -14.76 -31.92
N ARG A 733 6.89 -15.30 -30.72
CA ARG A 733 7.05 -16.72 -30.39
C ARG A 733 5.71 -17.38 -30.04
N GLY A 734 5.45 -18.59 -30.52
CA GLY A 734 4.23 -19.33 -30.23
C GLY A 734 4.22 -19.92 -28.83
N ILE A 735 4.85 -21.08 -28.68
CA ILE A 735 5.09 -21.73 -27.39
C ILE A 735 6.59 -21.61 -27.08
N GLN A 736 6.98 -21.00 -25.96
CA GLN A 736 8.37 -20.92 -25.51
C GLN A 736 8.51 -21.61 -24.16
N MET A 737 9.18 -22.76 -24.14
CA MET A 737 9.49 -23.53 -22.94
C MET A 737 10.96 -23.32 -22.55
N THR A 738 11.21 -22.76 -21.36
CA THR A 738 12.55 -22.39 -20.90
C THR A 738 12.85 -22.90 -19.49
N GLY A 739 13.94 -23.66 -19.33
CA GLY A 739 14.41 -24.23 -18.07
C GLY A 739 15.84 -23.82 -17.69
N GLY A 740 16.33 -24.33 -16.55
CA GLY A 740 17.69 -24.07 -16.05
C GLY A 740 18.77 -25.07 -16.51
N GLY A 741 18.45 -25.92 -17.49
CA GLY A 741 19.18 -27.15 -17.81
C GLY A 741 18.73 -28.35 -16.99
N THR A 742 17.48 -28.33 -16.49
CA THR A 742 16.88 -29.39 -15.67
C THR A 742 16.08 -30.39 -16.50
N THR A 743 16.09 -31.66 -16.09
CA THR A 743 15.10 -32.67 -16.50
C THR A 743 13.83 -32.57 -15.63
N PRO A 744 12.69 -33.12 -16.07
CA PRO A 744 11.67 -33.60 -15.16
C PRO A 744 12.24 -34.59 -14.14
N ALA A 745 11.54 -34.74 -13.01
CA ALA A 745 11.83 -35.74 -11.99
C ALA A 745 10.52 -36.42 -11.52
N GLY A 746 10.61 -37.46 -10.68
CA GLY A 746 9.43 -38.08 -10.04
C GLY A 746 8.42 -38.78 -10.96
N GLY A 747 8.67 -38.86 -12.28
CA GLY A 747 7.72 -39.35 -13.29
C GLY A 747 6.92 -38.25 -14.00
N PHE A 748 7.18 -36.97 -13.71
CA PHE A 748 6.58 -35.84 -14.42
C PHE A 748 7.10 -35.70 -15.85
N THR A 749 6.38 -34.94 -16.69
CA THR A 749 6.72 -34.68 -18.10
C THR A 749 6.52 -33.20 -18.46
N PHE A 750 7.36 -32.68 -19.35
CA PHE A 750 7.13 -31.40 -20.02
C PHE A 750 6.63 -31.64 -21.45
N SER A 751 5.38 -31.27 -21.75
CA SER A 751 4.68 -31.70 -22.98
C SER A 751 3.98 -30.55 -23.71
N ALA A 752 4.24 -30.45 -25.01
CA ALA A 752 3.48 -29.64 -25.97
C ALA A 752 2.80 -30.56 -27.00
N ASN A 753 1.48 -30.76 -26.91
CA ASN A 753 0.77 -31.80 -27.66
C ASN A 753 -0.44 -31.27 -28.46
N GLY A 754 -0.42 -31.41 -29.79
CA GLY A 754 -1.59 -31.16 -30.63
C GLY A 754 -2.02 -29.70 -30.75
N ASN A 755 -1.12 -28.75 -30.49
CA ASN A 755 -1.38 -27.32 -30.67
C ASN A 755 -1.31 -26.94 -32.17
N ASN A 756 -2.07 -25.93 -32.58
CA ASN A 756 -1.97 -25.31 -33.91
C ASN A 756 -1.34 -23.92 -33.81
N LEU A 757 -0.36 -23.62 -34.66
CA LEU A 757 0.41 -22.39 -34.63
C LEU A 757 0.50 -21.77 -36.03
N ASN A 758 -0.08 -20.58 -36.19
CA ASN A 758 -0.16 -19.84 -37.45
C ASN A 758 0.79 -18.62 -37.40
N LEU A 759 1.76 -18.58 -38.33
CA LEU A 759 2.84 -17.58 -38.36
C LEU A 759 2.63 -16.62 -39.54
N TYR A 760 2.27 -15.37 -39.29
CA TYR A 760 1.90 -14.40 -40.34
C TYR A 760 3.01 -13.42 -40.75
N GLU A 761 4.05 -13.22 -39.93
CA GLU A 761 5.06 -12.16 -40.12
C GLU A 761 6.51 -12.66 -39.97
N PRO A 762 7.53 -11.93 -40.47
CA PRO A 762 8.90 -12.43 -40.57
C PRO A 762 9.57 -12.82 -39.24
N GLY A 763 10.39 -13.86 -39.27
CA GLY A 763 11.29 -14.22 -38.15
C GLY A 763 10.61 -14.87 -36.94
N GLN A 764 9.33 -15.22 -37.04
CA GLN A 764 8.57 -15.83 -35.95
C GLN A 764 9.01 -17.25 -35.60
N GLN A 765 8.86 -17.63 -34.34
CA GLN A 765 9.15 -18.97 -33.84
C GLN A 765 7.84 -19.71 -33.49
N GLY A 766 7.68 -20.95 -33.95
CA GLY A 766 6.56 -21.82 -33.57
C GLY A 766 6.71 -22.30 -32.12
N ILE A 767 7.44 -23.40 -31.91
CA ILE A 767 7.71 -23.96 -30.58
C ILE A 767 9.22 -23.91 -30.28
N GLY A 768 9.58 -23.32 -29.15
CA GLY A 768 10.95 -23.22 -28.66
C GLY A 768 11.17 -24.04 -27.38
N VAL A 769 12.32 -24.72 -27.32
CA VAL A 769 12.88 -25.38 -26.13
C VAL A 769 14.24 -24.75 -25.84
N LEU A 770 14.36 -24.05 -24.72
CA LEU A 770 15.63 -23.48 -24.25
C LEU A 770 15.98 -24.12 -22.90
N THR A 771 17.05 -24.92 -22.89
CA THR A 771 17.60 -25.54 -21.68
C THR A 771 16.58 -26.22 -20.78
N LEU A 772 15.70 -27.01 -21.41
CA LEU A 772 14.72 -27.87 -20.78
C LEU A 772 14.88 -29.26 -21.39
N ASN A 773 15.21 -30.26 -20.58
CA ASN A 773 15.52 -31.60 -21.07
C ASN A 773 14.27 -32.51 -21.10
N GLN A 774 14.31 -33.59 -21.88
CA GLN A 774 13.22 -34.57 -22.01
C GLN A 774 11.86 -33.95 -22.43
N ALA A 775 11.88 -32.88 -23.24
CA ALA A 775 10.67 -32.23 -23.72
C ALA A 775 9.95 -33.10 -24.77
N LEU A 776 8.64 -33.32 -24.59
CA LEU A 776 7.77 -34.05 -25.51
C LEU A 776 6.98 -33.07 -26.39
N ILE A 777 7.35 -32.94 -27.66
CA ILE A 777 6.66 -32.08 -28.64
C ILE A 777 6.00 -32.97 -29.68
N ARG A 778 4.67 -33.11 -29.60
CA ARG A 778 3.92 -34.14 -30.30
C ARG A 778 2.69 -33.61 -31.04
N ASN A 779 2.37 -34.13 -32.22
CA ASN A 779 1.16 -33.81 -33.00
C ASN A 779 0.93 -32.32 -33.34
N ASN A 780 1.89 -31.41 -33.08
CA ASN A 780 1.65 -29.97 -33.29
C ASN A 780 1.69 -29.62 -34.77
N THR A 781 0.85 -28.67 -35.17
CA THR A 781 0.88 -28.07 -36.51
C THR A 781 1.50 -26.68 -36.41
N VAL A 782 2.53 -26.40 -37.21
CA VAL A 782 3.19 -25.08 -37.29
C VAL A 782 3.22 -24.65 -38.75
N GLN A 783 2.42 -23.66 -39.12
CA GLN A 783 2.28 -23.24 -40.51
C GLN A 783 2.49 -21.74 -40.69
N ALA A 784 3.27 -21.36 -41.70
CA ALA A 784 3.40 -19.97 -42.11
C ALA A 784 2.36 -19.56 -43.16
N PHE A 785 1.93 -18.31 -43.05
CA PHE A 785 0.96 -17.64 -43.90
C PHE A 785 1.45 -16.21 -44.19
N GLY A 786 0.84 -15.51 -45.15
CA GLY A 786 1.10 -14.08 -45.40
C GLY A 786 2.59 -13.76 -45.64
N ASN A 787 3.22 -13.07 -44.68
CA ASN A 787 4.61 -12.62 -44.70
C ASN A 787 5.55 -13.45 -43.82
N GLY A 788 5.11 -14.61 -43.29
CA GLY A 788 5.81 -15.56 -42.38
C GLY A 788 7.11 -16.20 -42.91
N THR A 789 7.97 -15.38 -43.50
CA THR A 789 9.33 -15.69 -43.98
C THR A 789 10.31 -15.77 -42.81
N SER A 790 11.47 -16.40 -43.02
CA SER A 790 12.51 -16.58 -41.99
C SER A 790 12.02 -17.25 -40.70
N MET A 791 10.88 -17.94 -40.73
CA MET A 791 10.32 -18.64 -39.55
C MET A 791 11.28 -19.70 -38.99
N THR A 792 11.16 -20.02 -37.71
CA THR A 792 11.70 -21.25 -37.12
C THR A 792 10.56 -22.09 -36.55
N GLY A 793 10.28 -23.25 -37.14
CA GLY A 793 9.10 -24.06 -36.77
C GLY A 793 9.22 -24.69 -35.38
N LEU A 794 10.22 -25.55 -35.21
CA LEU A 794 10.71 -26.01 -33.91
C LEU A 794 12.15 -25.50 -33.71
N ASN A 795 12.46 -25.00 -32.52
CA ASN A 795 13.80 -24.55 -32.13
C ASN A 795 14.22 -25.23 -30.83
N LEU A 796 15.31 -25.99 -30.82
CA LEU A 796 15.88 -26.65 -29.64
C LEU A 796 17.28 -26.11 -29.37
N GLN A 797 17.54 -25.67 -28.14
CA GLN A 797 18.79 -25.01 -27.74
C GLN A 797 19.27 -25.48 -26.36
N GLY A 798 20.38 -26.24 -26.32
CA GLY A 798 21.02 -26.68 -25.07
C GLY A 798 20.19 -27.68 -24.27
N SER A 799 19.55 -28.64 -24.94
CA SER A 799 18.49 -29.49 -24.40
C SER A 799 18.62 -30.92 -24.89
N HIS A 800 18.61 -31.93 -24.02
CA HIS A 800 18.83 -33.33 -24.40
C HIS A 800 17.67 -34.29 -24.10
N ASP A 801 17.70 -35.45 -24.75
CA ASP A 801 16.75 -36.56 -24.64
C ASP A 801 15.29 -36.23 -25.03
N ASN A 802 15.10 -35.23 -25.90
CA ASN A 802 13.77 -34.74 -26.29
C ASN A 802 13.07 -35.66 -27.29
N ILE A 803 11.75 -35.54 -27.43
CA ILE A 803 10.94 -36.34 -28.35
C ILE A 803 10.11 -35.42 -29.24
N LEU A 804 10.46 -35.35 -30.53
CA LEU A 804 9.71 -34.60 -31.53
C LEU A 804 8.96 -35.57 -32.44
N GLN A 805 7.65 -35.73 -32.23
CA GLN A 805 6.88 -36.80 -32.86
C GLN A 805 5.59 -36.37 -33.57
N CYS A 806 5.44 -36.75 -34.84
CA CYS A 806 4.25 -36.49 -35.66
C CYS A 806 3.85 -35.01 -35.82
N ASN A 807 4.79 -34.08 -35.68
CA ASN A 807 4.52 -32.65 -35.92
C ASN A 807 4.48 -32.37 -37.43
N ASP A 808 3.61 -31.46 -37.86
CA ASP A 808 3.48 -31.01 -39.25
C ASP A 808 3.90 -29.54 -39.38
N ILE A 809 5.02 -29.29 -40.07
CA ILE A 809 5.70 -28.00 -40.08
C ILE A 809 5.86 -27.54 -41.52
N THR A 810 5.11 -26.51 -41.92
CA THR A 810 5.06 -26.04 -43.31
C THR A 810 5.28 -24.53 -43.40
N GLY A 811 6.41 -24.12 -43.97
CA GLY A 811 6.67 -22.70 -44.27
C GLY A 811 6.01 -22.22 -45.56
N LEU A 812 6.33 -20.99 -45.96
CA LEU A 812 5.82 -20.38 -47.19
C LEU A 812 6.46 -20.96 -48.46
N ASP A 813 7.80 -21.03 -48.49
CA ASP A 813 8.56 -21.33 -49.70
C ASP A 813 9.94 -21.95 -49.36
N PRO A 814 10.52 -22.77 -50.26
CA PRO A 814 11.75 -23.51 -49.97
C PRO A 814 13.03 -22.66 -49.90
N THR A 815 12.96 -21.33 -49.90
CA THR A 815 14.12 -20.41 -49.87
C THR A 815 14.20 -19.54 -48.62
N SER A 816 13.29 -19.71 -47.65
CA SER A 816 13.31 -18.94 -46.40
C SER A 816 12.98 -19.77 -45.15
N GLY A 817 13.62 -19.47 -44.02
CA GLY A 817 13.31 -20.10 -42.72
C GLY A 817 13.79 -21.54 -42.51
N THR A 818 13.51 -22.09 -41.33
CA THR A 818 13.91 -23.43 -40.90
C THR A 818 12.72 -24.16 -40.29
N ALA A 819 12.40 -25.37 -40.76
CA ALA A 819 11.29 -26.13 -40.18
C ALA A 819 11.67 -26.67 -38.79
N VAL A 820 12.87 -27.24 -38.65
CA VAL A 820 13.40 -27.77 -37.40
C VAL A 820 14.85 -27.33 -37.22
N ARG A 821 15.11 -26.48 -36.21
CA ARG A 821 16.46 -26.06 -35.80
C ARG A 821 16.85 -26.80 -34.52
N ALA A 822 17.99 -27.48 -34.58
CA ALA A 822 18.49 -28.35 -33.53
C ALA A 822 19.90 -27.91 -33.14
N TRP A 823 20.07 -27.33 -31.95
CA TRP A 823 21.36 -26.83 -31.49
C TRP A 823 21.68 -27.39 -30.11
N ASP A 824 22.75 -28.20 -30.01
CA ASP A 824 23.08 -28.91 -28.76
C ASP A 824 21.86 -29.73 -28.27
N ALA A 825 21.23 -30.40 -29.24
CA ALA A 825 19.96 -31.12 -29.12
C ALA A 825 20.18 -32.63 -28.93
N GLU A 826 21.12 -32.99 -28.05
CA GLU A 826 21.65 -34.34 -27.86
C GLU A 826 20.55 -35.41 -27.66
N ASN A 827 20.71 -36.58 -28.30
CA ASN A 827 19.83 -37.74 -28.15
C ASN A 827 18.33 -37.44 -28.33
N THR A 828 18.00 -36.53 -29.25
CA THR A 828 16.60 -36.21 -29.58
C THR A 828 16.01 -37.27 -30.52
N ALA A 829 14.80 -37.74 -30.23
CA ALA A 829 14.05 -38.64 -31.08
C ALA A 829 13.21 -37.86 -32.11
N TRP A 830 13.58 -37.94 -33.40
CA TRP A 830 12.97 -37.18 -34.50
C TRP A 830 12.04 -38.10 -35.31
N ARG A 831 10.79 -38.30 -34.88
CA ARG A 831 9.95 -39.42 -35.34
C ARG A 831 8.69 -39.01 -36.10
N CYS A 832 8.51 -39.54 -37.31
CA CYS A 832 7.28 -39.43 -38.09
C CYS A 832 6.81 -37.99 -38.40
N ASN A 833 7.67 -36.99 -38.28
CA ASN A 833 7.32 -35.60 -38.56
C ASN A 833 7.12 -35.39 -40.07
N LYS A 834 6.35 -34.37 -40.43
CA LYS A 834 6.19 -33.88 -41.79
C LYS A 834 6.74 -32.46 -41.85
N ILE A 835 7.68 -32.21 -42.75
CA ILE A 835 8.33 -30.90 -42.89
C ILE A 835 8.31 -30.44 -44.36
N GLY A 836 8.18 -29.15 -44.62
CA GLY A 836 8.16 -28.63 -45.99
C GLY A 836 8.19 -27.12 -46.12
N ASN A 837 8.54 -26.65 -47.32
CA ASN A 837 8.48 -25.26 -47.75
C ASN A 837 9.28 -24.29 -46.84
N THR A 838 10.51 -24.65 -46.52
CA THR A 838 11.47 -23.80 -45.77
C THR A 838 12.86 -23.90 -46.39
N GLU A 839 13.74 -22.92 -46.20
CA GLU A 839 15.14 -22.98 -46.66
C GLU A 839 15.85 -24.24 -46.14
N ASN A 840 15.76 -24.46 -44.83
CA ASN A 840 16.32 -25.64 -44.15
C ASN A 840 15.15 -26.51 -43.65
N GLY A 841 15.15 -27.81 -43.94
CA GLY A 841 14.19 -28.76 -43.36
C GLY A 841 14.56 -29.05 -41.91
N VAL A 842 15.47 -29.99 -41.69
CA VAL A 842 16.17 -30.16 -40.40
C VAL A 842 17.56 -29.52 -40.50
N TYR A 843 17.92 -28.65 -39.57
CA TYR A 843 19.26 -28.07 -39.44
C TYR A 843 19.87 -28.40 -38.08
N VAL A 844 20.96 -29.17 -38.08
CA VAL A 844 21.69 -29.61 -36.89
C VAL A 844 22.97 -28.78 -36.73
N LEU A 845 23.14 -28.15 -35.57
CA LEU A 845 24.30 -27.35 -35.17
C LEU A 845 24.87 -27.88 -33.85
N MET A 846 26.19 -27.97 -33.74
CA MET A 846 26.93 -28.33 -32.52
C MET A 846 26.47 -29.62 -31.82
N GLY A 847 27.15 -30.74 -32.10
CA GLY A 847 26.77 -32.05 -31.56
C GLY A 847 25.39 -32.50 -32.08
N GLY A 848 24.63 -33.20 -31.23
CA GLY A 848 23.28 -33.68 -31.54
C GLY A 848 23.07 -35.19 -31.32
N HIS A 849 24.13 -36.00 -31.49
CA HIS A 849 24.26 -37.42 -31.13
C HIS A 849 22.93 -38.18 -30.90
N SER A 850 22.19 -38.41 -31.99
CA SER A 850 20.88 -39.06 -32.03
C SER A 850 20.89 -40.34 -32.91
N PRO A 851 21.82 -41.29 -32.67
CA PRO A 851 21.98 -42.49 -33.52
C PRO A 851 20.68 -43.31 -33.60
N ASP A 852 20.38 -43.78 -34.82
CA ASP A 852 19.15 -44.48 -35.24
C ASP A 852 17.80 -43.80 -34.85
N ASN A 853 17.84 -42.59 -34.29
CA ASN A 853 16.70 -41.90 -33.69
C ASN A 853 16.00 -40.89 -34.62
N PHE A 854 16.52 -40.66 -35.84
CA PHE A 854 15.80 -39.91 -36.89
C PHE A 854 15.00 -40.87 -37.76
N ILE A 855 13.71 -41.07 -37.43
CA ILE A 855 12.88 -42.17 -37.95
C ILE A 855 11.70 -41.64 -38.78
N GLY A 856 11.56 -42.14 -40.01
CA GLY A 856 10.36 -42.04 -40.85
C GLY A 856 9.84 -40.63 -41.15
N THR A 857 10.66 -39.58 -40.96
CA THR A 857 10.28 -38.20 -41.23
C THR A 857 10.10 -37.99 -42.74
N SER A 858 9.02 -37.30 -43.11
CA SER A 858 8.67 -36.98 -44.50
C SER A 858 9.14 -35.56 -44.83
N ILE A 859 10.18 -35.47 -45.66
CA ILE A 859 10.93 -34.26 -46.00
C ILE A 859 10.43 -33.73 -47.34
N GLY A 860 9.73 -32.59 -47.30
CA GLY A 860 9.12 -31.91 -48.43
C GLY A 860 10.10 -31.05 -49.24
N ASN A 861 9.63 -29.91 -49.74
CA ASN A 861 10.42 -28.99 -50.56
C ASN A 861 11.30 -28.09 -49.69
N HIS A 862 12.60 -28.02 -49.96
CA HIS A 862 13.53 -27.16 -49.20
C HIS A 862 14.68 -26.66 -50.09
N THR A 863 15.53 -25.77 -49.58
CA THR A 863 16.87 -25.57 -50.19
C THR A 863 17.81 -26.69 -49.74
N TRP A 864 17.81 -27.01 -48.45
CA TRP A 864 18.46 -28.19 -47.89
C TRP A 864 17.46 -29.00 -47.04
N GLY A 865 17.13 -30.23 -47.46
CA GLY A 865 16.12 -31.06 -46.77
C GLY A 865 16.59 -31.53 -45.38
N LEU A 866 17.82 -32.04 -45.32
CA LEU A 866 18.62 -32.19 -44.09
C LEU A 866 19.90 -31.37 -44.28
N ARG A 867 20.30 -30.62 -43.26
CA ARG A 867 21.56 -29.87 -43.21
C ARG A 867 22.26 -30.12 -41.88
N ILE A 868 23.54 -30.49 -41.93
CA ILE A 868 24.38 -30.68 -40.74
C ILE A 868 25.57 -29.73 -40.85
N ASP A 869 25.69 -28.84 -39.86
CA ASP A 869 26.70 -27.78 -39.81
C ASP A 869 28.14 -28.34 -39.79
N GLY A 870 29.05 -27.62 -40.43
CA GLY A 870 30.42 -28.04 -40.68
C GLY A 870 31.50 -27.33 -39.86
N ASN A 871 31.13 -26.52 -38.87
CA ASN A 871 32.06 -25.62 -38.20
C ASN A 871 33.30 -26.35 -37.63
N PRO A 872 34.53 -25.86 -37.88
CA PRO A 872 35.76 -26.56 -37.49
C PRO A 872 36.01 -26.56 -35.98
N THR A 873 35.39 -25.65 -35.22
CA THR A 873 35.47 -25.62 -33.75
C THR A 873 34.48 -26.59 -33.13
N ASN A 874 33.23 -26.66 -33.59
CA ASN A 874 32.26 -27.62 -33.06
C ASN A 874 31.14 -27.94 -34.08
N PRO A 875 31.30 -28.98 -34.92
CA PRO A 875 30.36 -29.29 -36.00
C PRO A 875 29.06 -29.89 -35.48
N GLY A 876 28.02 -29.91 -36.32
CA GLY A 876 26.85 -30.75 -36.09
C GLY A 876 27.19 -32.23 -36.29
N VAL A 877 26.66 -33.10 -35.43
CA VAL A 877 26.79 -34.56 -35.53
C VAL A 877 25.44 -35.19 -35.19
N LEU A 878 24.77 -35.79 -36.18
CA LEU A 878 23.44 -36.40 -35.98
C LEU A 878 23.52 -37.79 -35.34
N GLY A 879 24.66 -38.48 -35.42
CA GLY A 879 24.73 -39.92 -35.15
C GLY A 879 24.31 -40.73 -36.39
N GLN A 880 24.88 -41.93 -36.54
CA GLN A 880 24.64 -42.81 -37.68
C GLN A 880 23.18 -43.32 -37.71
N GLN A 881 22.64 -43.61 -38.90
CA GLN A 881 21.21 -43.92 -39.10
C GLN A 881 21.02 -45.17 -39.98
N HIS A 882 20.58 -46.28 -39.39
CA HIS A 882 20.44 -47.58 -40.02
C HIS A 882 19.01 -47.84 -40.49
N HIS A 883 18.80 -47.70 -41.80
CA HIS A 883 17.54 -47.98 -42.48
C HIS A 883 16.31 -47.26 -41.90
N THR A 884 16.49 -46.13 -41.20
CA THR A 884 15.47 -45.48 -40.36
C THR A 884 14.23 -44.92 -41.09
N GLY A 885 14.10 -45.14 -42.40
CA GLY A 885 12.83 -45.01 -43.12
C GLY A 885 12.44 -43.59 -43.51
N ASN A 886 13.30 -42.59 -43.30
CA ASN A 886 13.07 -41.21 -43.74
C ASN A 886 12.78 -41.11 -45.25
N ARG A 887 11.95 -40.13 -45.64
CA ARG A 887 11.38 -40.03 -46.99
C ARG A 887 11.58 -38.63 -47.58
N TRP A 888 12.52 -38.50 -48.51
CA TRP A 888 12.68 -37.32 -49.35
C TRP A 888 11.64 -37.34 -50.48
N ILE A 889 10.63 -36.49 -50.38
CA ILE A 889 9.43 -36.49 -51.25
C ILE A 889 9.21 -35.17 -52.02
N GLY A 890 9.99 -34.12 -51.71
CA GLY A 890 9.89 -32.83 -52.38
C GLY A 890 11.03 -32.55 -53.39
N SER A 891 11.08 -31.30 -53.86
CA SER A 891 12.18 -30.77 -54.68
C SER A 891 13.18 -29.99 -53.84
N TYR A 892 14.47 -30.06 -54.21
CA TYR A 892 15.55 -29.37 -53.50
C TYR A 892 16.36 -28.48 -54.46
N THR A 893 16.52 -27.20 -54.13
CA THR A 893 17.32 -26.24 -54.91
C THR A 893 18.82 -26.32 -54.59
N GLY A 894 19.18 -26.68 -53.35
CA GLY A 894 20.53 -27.00 -52.91
C GLY A 894 20.78 -28.52 -52.89
N ALA A 895 20.30 -29.21 -51.86
CA ALA A 895 20.45 -30.66 -51.72
C ALA A 895 19.31 -31.33 -50.93
N GLY A 896 19.01 -32.60 -51.23
CA GLY A 896 18.12 -33.41 -50.38
C GLY A 896 18.70 -33.63 -48.98
N ALA A 897 20.00 -33.89 -48.89
CA ALA A 897 20.77 -33.85 -47.66
C ALA A 897 22.13 -33.18 -47.90
N ARG A 898 22.61 -32.36 -46.96
CA ARG A 898 23.95 -31.75 -46.97
C ARG A 898 24.65 -31.91 -45.63
N HIS A 899 25.92 -32.25 -45.66
CA HIS A 899 26.83 -32.10 -44.52
C HIS A 899 27.96 -31.13 -44.91
N GLU A 900 28.20 -30.13 -44.07
CA GLU A 900 29.09 -29.01 -44.41
C GLU A 900 30.52 -29.18 -43.87
N SER A 901 30.84 -30.33 -43.26
CA SER A 901 32.19 -30.63 -42.80
C SER A 901 33.07 -31.19 -43.92
N ASN A 902 34.35 -30.81 -43.93
CA ASN A 902 35.39 -31.36 -44.81
C ASN A 902 36.15 -32.54 -44.18
N ASN A 903 35.80 -32.94 -42.95
CA ASN A 903 36.41 -34.06 -42.24
C ASN A 903 35.59 -35.35 -42.47
N GLN A 904 36.20 -36.33 -43.15
CA GLN A 904 35.56 -37.63 -43.46
C GLN A 904 35.02 -38.36 -42.21
N PHE A 905 35.69 -38.22 -41.06
CA PHE A 905 35.27 -38.88 -39.81
C PHE A 905 33.97 -38.26 -39.28
N VAL A 906 33.92 -36.94 -39.11
CA VAL A 906 32.72 -36.19 -38.68
C VAL A 906 31.52 -36.48 -39.59
N VAL A 907 31.74 -36.57 -40.91
CA VAL A 907 30.67 -36.91 -41.86
C VAL A 907 30.22 -38.37 -41.73
N SER A 908 31.15 -39.28 -41.42
CA SER A 908 30.86 -40.69 -41.14
C SER A 908 30.08 -40.89 -39.83
N ASP A 909 30.28 -40.02 -38.83
CA ASP A 909 29.55 -40.04 -37.56
C ASP A 909 28.04 -39.69 -37.74
N SER A 910 27.68 -39.09 -38.88
CA SER A 910 26.29 -38.78 -39.28
C SER A 910 25.79 -39.64 -40.45
N ARG A 911 26.44 -40.78 -40.74
CA ARG A 911 26.18 -41.60 -41.93
C ARG A 911 24.81 -42.28 -41.93
N PHE A 912 24.09 -42.17 -43.04
CA PHE A 912 22.87 -42.91 -43.34
C PHE A 912 23.18 -44.20 -44.12
N THR A 913 22.74 -45.33 -43.58
CA THR A 913 22.83 -46.65 -44.21
C THR A 913 21.45 -47.01 -44.78
N VAL A 914 21.30 -47.01 -46.12
CA VAL A 914 19.99 -47.07 -46.80
C VAL A 914 19.85 -48.23 -47.78
N HIS A 915 18.63 -48.78 -47.87
CA HIS A 915 18.31 -49.98 -48.65
C HIS A 915 18.12 -49.74 -50.16
N THR A 916 18.27 -48.50 -50.62
CA THR A 916 18.10 -48.08 -52.02
C THR A 916 18.95 -46.83 -52.29
N THR A 917 19.27 -46.57 -53.56
CA THR A 917 19.95 -45.37 -54.05
C THR A 917 18.99 -44.36 -54.69
N THR A 918 17.67 -44.57 -54.59
CA THR A 918 16.64 -43.72 -55.21
C THR A 918 15.62 -43.21 -54.19
N PRO A 919 15.00 -42.03 -54.44
CA PRO A 919 13.83 -41.58 -53.69
C PRO A 919 12.70 -42.63 -53.63
N PRO A 920 11.86 -42.61 -52.58
CA PRO A 920 11.85 -41.63 -51.49
C PRO A 920 12.88 -41.91 -50.37
N TYR A 921 13.37 -43.14 -50.22
CA TYR A 921 14.21 -43.54 -49.08
C TYR A 921 15.71 -43.22 -49.23
N HIS A 922 16.06 -42.43 -50.24
CA HIS A 922 17.38 -41.83 -50.44
C HIS A 922 17.14 -40.40 -50.98
N PRO A 923 17.87 -39.37 -50.52
CA PRO A 923 17.75 -38.02 -51.07
C PRO A 923 18.07 -38.00 -52.57
N PRO A 924 17.38 -37.19 -53.40
CA PRO A 924 17.68 -37.09 -54.83
C PRO A 924 19.03 -36.41 -55.11
N SER A 925 19.64 -35.75 -54.12
CA SER A 925 20.97 -35.16 -54.18
C SER A 925 21.62 -35.12 -52.79
N VAL A 926 22.91 -35.48 -52.72
CA VAL A 926 23.73 -35.47 -51.50
C VAL A 926 24.86 -34.44 -51.66
N GLY A 927 24.90 -33.44 -50.78
CA GLY A 927 25.97 -32.44 -50.71
C GLY A 927 26.99 -32.79 -49.62
N VAL A 928 28.27 -32.79 -49.97
CA VAL A 928 29.42 -32.90 -49.06
C VAL A 928 30.53 -31.96 -49.54
N GLU A 929 31.38 -31.49 -48.65
CA GLU A 929 32.46 -30.56 -49.00
C GLU A 929 33.66 -31.23 -49.69
N PRO A 930 34.49 -30.48 -50.44
CA PRO A 930 35.63 -31.02 -51.16
C PRO A 930 36.63 -31.75 -50.24
N GLY A 931 36.79 -33.05 -50.47
CA GLY A 931 37.66 -33.94 -49.68
C GLY A 931 36.92 -35.15 -49.12
N VAL A 932 35.59 -35.05 -48.96
CA VAL A 932 34.71 -36.13 -48.49
C VAL A 932 33.94 -36.74 -49.67
N GLN A 933 33.57 -38.02 -49.57
CA GLN A 933 32.76 -38.73 -50.57
C GLN A 933 31.29 -38.77 -50.15
N GLN A 934 30.37 -38.76 -51.11
CA GLN A 934 28.93 -38.90 -50.81
C GLN A 934 28.63 -40.22 -50.06
N THR A 935 29.42 -41.27 -50.28
CA THR A 935 29.31 -42.57 -49.60
C THR A 935 29.72 -42.55 -48.13
N ASP A 936 30.47 -41.54 -47.69
CA ASP A 936 30.77 -41.35 -46.27
C ASP A 936 29.52 -40.88 -45.50
N PHE A 937 28.62 -40.14 -46.18
CA PHE A 937 27.37 -39.62 -45.60
C PHE A 937 26.14 -40.50 -45.92
N PHE A 938 26.04 -41.07 -47.13
CA PHE A 938 24.93 -41.93 -47.56
C PHE A 938 25.47 -43.19 -48.25
N THR A 939 25.36 -44.35 -47.58
CA THR A 939 25.85 -45.63 -48.08
C THR A 939 24.70 -46.60 -48.39
N PHE A 940 24.86 -47.38 -49.47
CA PHE A 940 23.90 -48.40 -49.85
C PHE A 940 24.21 -49.74 -49.19
N GLN A 941 23.26 -50.29 -48.45
CA GLN A 941 23.31 -51.63 -47.87
C GLN A 941 21.95 -52.32 -48.01
N PRO A 942 21.87 -53.54 -48.57
CA PRO A 942 20.60 -54.26 -48.67
C PRO A 942 19.95 -54.52 -47.30
N GLY A 943 18.66 -54.20 -47.18
CA GLY A 943 17.87 -54.39 -45.96
C GLY A 943 16.43 -53.92 -46.16
N THR A 944 15.70 -53.69 -45.08
CA THR A 944 14.32 -53.19 -45.07
C THR A 944 14.26 -51.82 -44.39
N PRO A 945 13.53 -50.82 -44.93
CA PRO A 945 13.30 -49.57 -44.22
C PRO A 945 12.46 -49.81 -42.97
N ASN A 946 12.69 -49.00 -41.94
CA ASN A 946 11.83 -48.91 -40.77
C ASN A 946 10.44 -48.39 -41.17
N THR A 947 9.39 -49.14 -40.79
CA THR A 947 7.98 -48.87 -41.14
C THR A 947 7.18 -48.24 -39.99
N PHE A 948 7.81 -47.90 -38.86
CA PHE A 948 7.17 -47.32 -37.66
C PHE A 948 6.29 -46.09 -37.93
N CYS A 949 6.60 -45.30 -38.97
CA CYS A 949 5.82 -44.13 -39.38
C CYS A 949 4.86 -44.37 -40.56
N LEU A 950 4.65 -45.64 -40.96
CA LEU A 950 3.85 -46.05 -42.11
C LEU A 950 2.72 -47.03 -41.72
N ASP A 951 2.88 -47.77 -40.62
CA ASP A 951 1.97 -48.85 -40.21
C ASP A 951 0.75 -48.37 -39.39
N PHE A 952 0.62 -47.06 -39.12
CA PHE A 952 -0.38 -46.50 -38.21
C PHE A 952 -1.38 -45.54 -38.89
N ASN A 953 -2.66 -45.64 -38.50
CA ASN A 953 -3.73 -44.73 -38.95
C ASN A 953 -3.81 -43.41 -38.14
N ALA A 954 -2.97 -43.26 -37.12
CA ALA A 954 -2.85 -42.11 -36.23
C ALA A 954 -1.39 -42.05 -35.71
N CYS A 955 -0.99 -41.00 -34.99
CA CYS A 955 0.39 -40.92 -34.48
C CYS A 955 0.71 -42.10 -33.52
N PRO A 956 1.83 -42.85 -33.70
CA PRO A 956 2.17 -44.03 -32.89
C PRO A 956 2.15 -43.74 -31.38
N VAL A 957 1.47 -44.56 -30.59
CA VAL A 957 1.20 -44.24 -29.17
C VAL A 957 2.39 -44.56 -28.26
N ASP A 958 3.30 -45.44 -28.69
CA ASP A 958 4.42 -45.95 -27.89
C ASP A 958 5.23 -44.85 -27.18
N GLU A 959 5.23 -44.89 -25.85
CA GLU A 959 6.07 -44.08 -24.97
C GLU A 959 7.51 -44.57 -25.08
N PHE A 960 8.27 -43.98 -26.00
CA PHE A 960 9.71 -44.19 -26.03
C PHE A 960 10.33 -43.43 -24.86
N SER A 961 10.93 -44.15 -23.91
CA SER A 961 11.86 -43.56 -22.96
C SER A 961 12.96 -42.82 -23.72
N GLY A 962 13.24 -41.56 -23.40
CA GLY A 962 14.34 -40.81 -24.03
C GLY A 962 15.73 -41.42 -23.83
N GLU A 963 15.85 -42.47 -23.00
CA GLU A 963 17.07 -43.26 -22.85
C GLU A 963 17.38 -44.12 -24.07
N ASP A 964 18.67 -44.22 -24.40
CA ASP A 964 19.23 -45.07 -25.44
C ASP A 964 19.97 -46.28 -24.80
N PRO A 965 19.31 -47.44 -24.63
CA PRO A 965 19.87 -48.61 -23.93
C PRO A 965 20.69 -49.53 -24.87
N GLN A 966 21.12 -49.05 -26.04
CA GLN A 966 21.87 -49.83 -27.03
C GLN A 966 23.28 -49.26 -27.24
N ILE A 967 24.20 -50.08 -27.73
CA ILE A 967 25.55 -49.64 -28.14
C ILE A 967 25.56 -49.52 -29.66
N HIS A 968 25.90 -48.34 -30.15
CA HIS A 968 26.04 -47.98 -31.56
C HIS A 968 27.52 -47.78 -31.91
N ASP A 969 27.86 -47.81 -33.19
CA ASP A 969 29.25 -47.62 -33.66
C ASP A 969 29.88 -46.32 -33.10
N ILE A 970 29.10 -45.23 -33.05
CA ILE A 970 29.56 -43.93 -32.52
C ILE A 970 29.96 -43.97 -31.03
N ASP A 971 29.35 -44.83 -30.21
CA ASP A 971 29.76 -45.01 -28.80
C ASP A 971 31.17 -45.61 -28.72
N LEU A 972 31.50 -46.51 -29.64
CA LEU A 972 32.79 -47.18 -29.72
C LEU A 972 33.86 -46.26 -30.31
N ASP A 973 33.49 -45.42 -31.29
CA ASP A 973 34.37 -44.39 -31.86
C ASP A 973 34.66 -43.26 -30.85
N ILE A 974 33.72 -42.93 -29.95
CA ILE A 974 33.92 -42.01 -28.81
C ILE A 974 34.82 -42.65 -27.76
N ALA A 975 34.51 -43.87 -27.31
CA ALA A 975 35.31 -44.58 -26.31
C ALA A 975 36.74 -44.92 -26.81
N GLY A 976 36.93 -45.07 -28.12
CA GLY A 976 38.23 -45.24 -28.77
C GLY A 976 39.09 -43.97 -28.82
N GLY A 977 38.53 -42.80 -28.48
CA GLY A 977 39.24 -41.51 -28.46
C GLY A 977 39.21 -40.79 -29.81
N THR A 978 38.04 -40.35 -30.24
CA THR A 978 37.81 -39.70 -31.55
C THR A 978 38.67 -38.46 -31.76
N THR A 979 39.05 -38.21 -33.02
CA THR A 979 39.79 -37.00 -33.42
C THR A 979 38.84 -35.84 -33.73
N GLY A 980 38.87 -34.81 -32.87
CA GLY A 980 38.14 -33.56 -33.05
C GLY A 980 38.84 -32.39 -32.35
N SER A 981 38.14 -31.27 -32.22
CA SER A 981 38.56 -30.17 -31.35
C SER A 981 38.35 -30.55 -29.87
N PRO A 982 38.94 -29.81 -28.90
CA PRO A 982 38.58 -29.94 -27.49
C PRO A 982 37.07 -29.80 -27.25
N GLU A 983 36.43 -28.84 -27.92
CA GLU A 983 35.02 -28.49 -27.78
C GLU A 983 34.09 -29.61 -28.30
N SER A 984 34.35 -30.14 -29.50
CA SER A 984 33.52 -31.19 -30.10
C SER A 984 33.71 -32.52 -29.38
N ARG A 985 34.94 -32.82 -28.93
CA ARG A 985 35.21 -34.01 -28.13
C ARG A 985 34.53 -33.94 -26.76
N TYR A 986 34.50 -32.78 -26.10
CA TYR A 986 33.82 -32.63 -24.81
C TYR A 986 32.34 -33.01 -24.89
N LEU A 987 31.61 -32.52 -25.90
CA LEU A 987 30.18 -32.87 -26.08
C LEU A 987 29.98 -34.36 -26.40
N ALA A 988 30.81 -34.93 -27.27
CA ALA A 988 30.72 -36.36 -27.61
C ALA A 988 31.05 -37.27 -26.40
N GLU A 989 32.09 -36.92 -25.63
CA GLU A 989 32.42 -37.61 -24.37
C GLU A 989 31.31 -37.46 -23.32
N ARG A 990 30.64 -36.29 -23.27
CA ARG A 990 29.49 -36.03 -22.38
C ARG A 990 28.29 -36.91 -22.73
N TYR A 991 27.91 -36.99 -24.00
CA TYR A 991 26.85 -37.88 -24.50
C TYR A 991 27.08 -39.32 -24.04
N LEU A 992 28.25 -39.87 -24.34
CA LEU A 992 28.55 -41.26 -24.01
C LEU A 992 28.61 -41.48 -22.49
N TYR A 993 29.20 -40.56 -21.72
CA TYR A 993 29.24 -40.70 -20.27
C TYR A 993 27.83 -40.62 -19.64
N ARG A 994 26.99 -39.68 -20.06
CA ARG A 994 25.57 -39.57 -19.62
C ARG A 994 24.76 -40.82 -20.00
N LYS A 995 25.05 -41.43 -21.15
CA LYS A 995 24.44 -42.68 -21.62
C LYS A 995 24.85 -43.89 -20.75
N LEU A 996 26.16 -44.11 -20.55
CA LEU A 996 26.69 -45.21 -19.74
C LEU A 996 26.31 -45.10 -18.25
N LEU A 997 26.25 -43.87 -17.71
CA LEU A 997 25.84 -43.61 -16.32
C LEU A 997 24.36 -43.92 -16.07
N ARG A 998 23.48 -43.70 -17.07
CA ARG A 998 22.08 -44.13 -17.03
C ARG A 998 21.89 -45.62 -17.33
N ASN A 999 22.78 -46.21 -18.12
CA ASN A 999 22.74 -47.61 -18.54
C ASN A 999 23.96 -48.42 -18.07
N PRO A 1000 24.17 -48.66 -16.76
CA PRO A 1000 25.33 -49.41 -16.24
C PRO A 1000 25.51 -50.81 -16.85
N GLN A 1001 24.44 -51.44 -17.35
CA GLN A 1001 24.50 -52.73 -18.03
C GLN A 1001 25.31 -52.73 -19.34
N LEU A 1002 25.60 -51.56 -19.90
CA LEU A 1002 26.47 -51.39 -21.08
C LEU A 1002 27.96 -51.37 -20.68
N VAL A 1003 28.28 -51.07 -19.42
CA VAL A 1003 29.65 -50.98 -18.89
C VAL A 1003 30.17 -52.40 -18.56
N GLN A 1004 30.50 -53.17 -19.59
CA GLN A 1004 31.01 -54.53 -19.42
C GLN A 1004 32.49 -54.52 -19.03
N ALA A 1005 32.82 -55.11 -17.88
CA ALA A 1005 34.17 -55.09 -17.31
C ALA A 1005 35.25 -55.58 -18.28
N GLY A 1006 36.32 -54.78 -18.46
CA GLY A 1006 37.41 -55.02 -19.40
C GLY A 1006 37.14 -54.59 -20.85
N SER A 1007 36.01 -53.95 -21.13
CA SER A 1007 35.71 -53.36 -22.44
C SER A 1007 36.33 -51.96 -22.63
N VAL A 1008 36.24 -51.44 -23.85
CA VAL A 1008 36.60 -50.04 -24.15
C VAL A 1008 35.65 -49.05 -23.42
N LEU A 1009 34.37 -49.40 -23.29
CA LEU A 1009 33.36 -48.59 -22.58
C LEU A 1009 33.64 -48.55 -21.06
N ASP A 1010 34.07 -49.67 -20.48
CA ASP A 1010 34.51 -49.75 -19.08
C ASP A 1010 35.81 -48.97 -18.85
N SER A 1011 36.76 -49.05 -19.78
CA SER A 1011 37.99 -48.24 -19.72
C SER A 1011 37.69 -46.74 -19.78
N PHE A 1012 36.80 -46.33 -20.71
CA PHE A 1012 36.33 -44.96 -20.86
C PHE A 1012 35.59 -44.47 -19.61
N TYR A 1013 34.61 -45.22 -19.11
CA TYR A 1013 33.78 -44.83 -17.96
C TYR A 1013 34.60 -44.63 -16.67
N ASN A 1014 35.52 -45.56 -16.37
CA ASN A 1014 36.39 -45.45 -15.20
C ASN A 1014 37.43 -44.31 -15.33
N GLN A 1015 37.85 -43.95 -16.56
CA GLN A 1015 38.66 -42.76 -16.79
C GLN A 1015 37.84 -41.47 -16.60
N LYS A 1016 36.73 -41.32 -17.34
CA LYS A 1016 35.97 -40.07 -17.43
C LYS A 1016 35.26 -39.68 -16.14
N SER A 1017 34.90 -40.64 -15.29
CA SER A 1017 34.41 -40.38 -13.93
C SER A 1017 35.37 -39.57 -13.04
N ASN A 1018 36.66 -39.51 -13.40
CA ASN A 1018 37.69 -38.74 -12.70
C ASN A 1018 38.17 -37.49 -13.48
N GLU A 1019 37.56 -37.18 -14.63
CA GLU A 1019 37.84 -35.99 -15.46
C GLU A 1019 36.66 -34.99 -15.38
N PRO A 1020 36.87 -33.68 -15.70
CA PRO A 1020 35.82 -32.65 -15.52
C PRO A 1020 34.49 -32.99 -16.21
N VAL A 1021 34.52 -33.60 -17.41
CA VAL A 1021 33.30 -34.01 -18.14
C VAL A 1021 32.44 -34.99 -17.33
N GLY A 1022 33.03 -36.00 -16.69
CA GLY A 1022 32.27 -36.96 -15.89
C GLY A 1022 31.86 -36.41 -14.53
N MET A 1023 32.63 -35.48 -13.96
CA MET A 1023 32.26 -34.76 -12.73
C MET A 1023 31.10 -33.79 -12.97
N LEU A 1024 31.08 -33.08 -14.10
CA LEU A 1024 30.02 -32.14 -14.47
C LEU A 1024 28.70 -32.86 -14.84
N VAL A 1025 28.76 -34.04 -15.47
CA VAL A 1025 27.56 -34.89 -15.65
C VAL A 1025 27.05 -35.47 -14.32
N GLN A 1026 27.93 -35.81 -13.38
CA GLN A 1026 27.51 -36.17 -12.01
C GLN A 1026 26.86 -34.98 -11.29
N MET A 1027 27.37 -33.76 -11.49
CA MET A 1027 26.75 -32.53 -10.97
C MET A 1027 25.37 -32.29 -11.61
N GLU A 1028 25.21 -32.50 -12.92
CA GLU A 1028 23.92 -32.43 -13.63
C GLU A 1028 22.88 -33.40 -13.02
N GLN A 1029 23.28 -34.64 -12.71
CA GLN A 1029 22.39 -35.60 -12.04
C GLN A 1029 22.07 -35.20 -10.59
N ALA A 1030 23.06 -34.71 -9.83
CA ALA A 1030 22.84 -34.23 -8.47
C ALA A 1030 21.90 -33.01 -8.44
N LEU A 1031 22.04 -32.09 -9.39
CA LEU A 1031 21.15 -30.95 -9.60
C LEU A 1031 19.72 -31.35 -9.93
N ALA A 1032 19.49 -32.48 -10.60
CA ALA A 1032 18.15 -33.01 -10.83
C ALA A 1032 17.57 -33.69 -9.57
N ALA A 1033 18.39 -34.49 -8.86
CA ALA A 1033 18.00 -35.19 -7.64
C ALA A 1033 17.61 -34.23 -6.50
N LEU A 1034 18.28 -33.07 -6.42
CA LEU A 1034 18.05 -31.98 -5.46
C LEU A 1034 16.58 -31.49 -5.39
N PHE A 1035 15.77 -31.71 -6.43
CA PHE A 1035 14.37 -31.29 -6.47
C PHE A 1035 13.36 -32.41 -6.16
N VAL A 1036 13.83 -33.59 -5.73
CA VAL A 1036 12.99 -34.74 -5.33
C VAL A 1036 12.92 -34.83 -3.79
N PRO A 1037 11.79 -34.52 -3.14
CA PRO A 1037 11.63 -34.66 -1.70
C PRO A 1037 11.72 -36.12 -1.24
N ALA A 1038 11.82 -36.36 0.07
CA ALA A 1038 11.77 -37.72 0.57
C ALA A 1038 10.40 -38.37 0.22
N PRO A 1039 10.32 -39.71 0.08
CA PRO A 1039 9.06 -40.39 -0.25
C PRO A 1039 7.94 -40.15 0.77
N ALA A 1040 8.27 -39.86 2.02
CA ALA A 1040 7.30 -39.49 3.05
C ALA A 1040 6.71 -38.10 2.81
N ASP A 1041 7.56 -37.10 2.56
CA ASP A 1041 7.16 -35.71 2.31
C ASP A 1041 6.37 -35.59 1.00
N SER A 1042 6.81 -36.32 -0.03
CA SER A 1042 6.12 -36.41 -1.32
C SER A 1042 4.71 -37.00 -1.19
N ALA A 1043 4.54 -38.02 -0.33
CA ALA A 1043 3.23 -38.62 -0.05
C ALA A 1043 2.35 -37.73 0.84
N ALA A 1044 2.96 -36.93 1.74
CA ALA A 1044 2.25 -35.95 2.57
C ALA A 1044 1.71 -34.78 1.72
N LEU A 1045 2.55 -34.20 0.85
CA LEU A 1045 2.12 -33.19 -0.13
C LEU A 1045 0.97 -33.72 -1.00
N ALA A 1046 1.17 -34.83 -1.72
CA ALA A 1046 0.17 -35.36 -2.64
C ALA A 1046 -1.19 -35.67 -1.98
N ALA A 1047 -1.20 -36.05 -0.69
CA ALA A 1047 -2.44 -36.25 0.07
C ALA A 1047 -3.11 -34.93 0.49
N ASN A 1048 -2.32 -33.91 0.83
CA ASN A 1048 -2.81 -32.58 1.21
C ASN A 1048 -3.30 -31.79 -0.01
N ASP A 1049 -2.56 -31.86 -1.12
CA ASP A 1049 -2.92 -31.29 -2.43
C ASP A 1049 -4.23 -31.84 -2.98
N ALA A 1050 -4.45 -33.16 -2.86
CA ALA A 1050 -5.73 -33.78 -3.21
C ALA A 1050 -6.89 -33.26 -2.34
N ALA A 1051 -6.67 -33.10 -1.03
CA ALA A 1051 -7.68 -32.55 -0.13
C ALA A 1051 -7.99 -31.07 -0.43
N ILE A 1052 -6.98 -30.26 -0.77
CA ILE A 1052 -7.15 -28.87 -1.25
C ILE A 1052 -8.01 -28.84 -2.53
N ALA A 1053 -7.70 -29.71 -3.51
CA ALA A 1053 -8.45 -29.78 -4.76
C ALA A 1053 -9.90 -30.22 -4.56
N ASP A 1054 -10.15 -31.25 -3.73
CA ASP A 1054 -11.50 -31.71 -3.37
C ASP A 1054 -12.30 -30.63 -2.63
N SER A 1055 -11.66 -29.83 -1.76
CA SER A 1055 -12.31 -28.73 -1.04
C SER A 1055 -12.62 -27.53 -1.95
N LEU A 1056 -11.70 -27.14 -2.84
CA LEU A 1056 -11.97 -26.12 -3.86
C LEU A 1056 -13.13 -26.54 -4.78
N ALA A 1057 -13.17 -27.81 -5.20
CA ALA A 1057 -14.28 -28.35 -6.00
C ALA A 1057 -15.63 -28.35 -5.24
N GLN A 1058 -15.61 -28.50 -3.91
CA GLN A 1058 -16.81 -28.35 -3.07
C GLN A 1058 -17.28 -26.90 -2.96
N VAL A 1059 -16.39 -25.93 -2.75
CA VAL A 1059 -16.73 -24.49 -2.77
C VAL A 1059 -17.41 -24.13 -4.09
N MET A 1060 -16.81 -24.50 -5.23
CA MET A 1060 -17.38 -24.26 -6.56
C MET A 1060 -18.80 -24.83 -6.74
N LEU A 1061 -19.07 -26.00 -6.16
CA LEU A 1061 -20.40 -26.63 -6.19
C LEU A 1061 -21.39 -25.88 -5.30
N LEU A 1062 -20.97 -25.45 -4.11
CA LEU A 1062 -21.78 -24.67 -3.18
C LEU A 1062 -22.13 -23.31 -3.78
N ASP A 1063 -21.17 -22.56 -4.34
CA ASP A 1063 -21.40 -21.27 -5.01
C ASP A 1063 -22.38 -21.42 -6.20
N SER A 1064 -22.28 -22.53 -6.95
CA SER A 1064 -23.23 -22.88 -8.02
C SER A 1064 -24.66 -23.16 -7.52
N LEU A 1065 -24.81 -23.67 -6.29
CA LEU A 1065 -26.10 -23.95 -5.65
C LEU A 1065 -26.68 -22.70 -4.97
N ILE A 1066 -25.85 -21.92 -4.28
CA ILE A 1066 -26.20 -20.65 -3.62
C ILE A 1066 -26.85 -19.72 -4.66
N ALA A 1067 -26.23 -19.55 -5.82
CA ALA A 1067 -26.74 -18.73 -6.93
C ALA A 1067 -28.10 -19.18 -7.53
N GLN A 1068 -28.61 -20.35 -7.14
CA GLN A 1068 -29.92 -20.90 -7.56
C GLN A 1068 -30.89 -21.09 -6.39
N SER A 1069 -30.47 -20.78 -5.16
CA SER A 1069 -31.23 -21.01 -3.92
C SER A 1069 -31.91 -19.73 -3.41
N SER A 1070 -32.75 -19.85 -2.37
CA SER A 1070 -33.36 -18.70 -1.71
C SER A 1070 -33.89 -19.06 -0.32
N GLY A 1071 -33.94 -18.11 0.61
CA GLY A 1071 -34.41 -18.36 1.98
C GLY A 1071 -33.46 -19.26 2.76
N GLN A 1072 -34.00 -20.12 3.64
CA GLN A 1072 -33.20 -20.98 4.52
C GLN A 1072 -32.23 -21.89 3.75
N ASP A 1073 -32.66 -22.46 2.62
CA ASP A 1073 -31.81 -23.29 1.76
C ASP A 1073 -30.52 -22.56 1.33
N SER A 1074 -30.57 -21.23 1.17
CA SER A 1074 -29.38 -20.42 0.85
C SER A 1074 -28.48 -20.21 2.06
N LEU A 1075 -29.04 -20.07 3.27
CA LEU A 1075 -28.27 -19.91 4.50
C LEU A 1075 -27.56 -21.22 4.88
N ASP A 1076 -28.28 -22.35 4.79
CA ASP A 1076 -27.73 -23.68 5.04
C ASP A 1076 -26.56 -24.00 4.07
N LEU A 1077 -26.59 -23.47 2.83
CA LEU A 1077 -25.50 -23.60 1.86
C LEU A 1077 -24.32 -22.65 2.15
N LEU A 1078 -24.59 -21.44 2.65
CA LEU A 1078 -23.56 -20.49 3.09
C LEU A 1078 -22.79 -21.01 4.32
N ASP A 1079 -23.48 -21.61 5.30
CA ASP A 1079 -22.85 -22.30 6.44
C ASP A 1079 -21.93 -23.44 5.98
N GLN A 1080 -22.38 -24.24 5.00
CA GLN A 1080 -21.58 -25.32 4.40
C GLN A 1080 -20.37 -24.77 3.64
N ARG A 1081 -20.51 -23.64 2.95
CA ARG A 1081 -19.44 -22.94 2.25
C ARG A 1081 -18.38 -22.49 3.25
N LEU A 1082 -18.76 -21.72 4.26
CA LEU A 1082 -17.86 -21.22 5.31
C LEU A 1082 -17.11 -22.34 6.03
N ALA A 1083 -17.78 -23.45 6.38
CA ALA A 1083 -17.13 -24.62 6.95
C ALA A 1083 -16.09 -25.29 6.01
N THR A 1084 -16.32 -25.22 4.69
CA THR A 1084 -15.38 -25.72 3.67
C THR A 1084 -14.19 -24.77 3.50
N LEU A 1085 -14.40 -23.45 3.57
CA LEU A 1085 -13.32 -22.44 3.55
C LEU A 1085 -12.38 -22.62 4.76
N GLN A 1086 -12.93 -22.78 5.97
CA GLN A 1086 -12.16 -23.04 7.20
C GLN A 1086 -11.35 -24.36 7.14
N ALA A 1087 -11.88 -25.38 6.47
CA ALA A 1087 -11.14 -26.61 6.20
C ALA A 1087 -9.99 -26.39 5.19
N LEU A 1088 -10.18 -25.50 4.21
CA LEU A 1088 -9.13 -25.16 3.25
C LEU A 1088 -7.97 -24.40 3.92
N ASP A 1089 -8.23 -23.37 4.72
CA ASP A 1089 -7.21 -22.67 5.53
C ASP A 1089 -6.32 -23.67 6.29
N SER A 1090 -6.95 -24.60 7.02
CA SER A 1090 -6.23 -25.63 7.78
C SER A 1090 -5.34 -26.53 6.91
N LEU A 1091 -5.76 -26.86 5.68
CA LEU A 1091 -4.95 -27.62 4.72
C LEU A 1091 -3.84 -26.76 4.09
N THR A 1092 -4.12 -25.48 3.86
CA THR A 1092 -3.21 -24.51 3.25
C THR A 1092 -2.04 -24.17 4.19
N GLN A 1093 -2.30 -23.98 5.49
CA GLN A 1093 -1.24 -23.87 6.51
C GLN A 1093 -0.34 -25.12 6.59
N VAL A 1094 -0.91 -26.31 6.37
CA VAL A 1094 -0.15 -27.57 6.27
C VAL A 1094 0.69 -27.61 4.99
N GLN A 1095 0.17 -27.12 3.87
CA GLN A 1095 0.88 -27.05 2.59
C GLN A 1095 2.11 -26.16 2.68
N ASP A 1096 1.96 -24.94 3.21
CA ASP A 1096 3.08 -24.01 3.42
C ASP A 1096 4.13 -24.61 4.36
N SER A 1097 3.70 -25.24 5.46
CA SER A 1097 4.59 -25.91 6.42
C SER A 1097 5.40 -27.06 5.82
N LEU A 1098 4.81 -27.85 4.91
CA LEU A 1098 5.50 -28.93 4.21
C LEU A 1098 6.49 -28.39 3.16
N LEU A 1099 6.11 -27.36 2.42
CA LEU A 1099 6.96 -26.77 1.39
C LEU A 1099 8.18 -26.04 1.97
N ASP A 1100 8.04 -25.38 3.12
CA ASP A 1100 9.17 -24.76 3.83
C ASP A 1100 10.14 -25.79 4.41
N LEU A 1101 9.65 -26.94 4.90
CA LEU A 1101 10.50 -28.05 5.35
C LEU A 1101 11.35 -28.59 4.18
N ILE A 1102 10.71 -28.82 3.03
CA ILE A 1102 11.36 -29.32 1.80
C ILE A 1102 12.35 -28.29 1.26
N GLN A 1103 11.99 -27.00 1.23
CA GLN A 1103 12.88 -25.93 0.79
C GLN A 1103 14.09 -25.79 1.73
N THR A 1104 13.90 -25.93 3.04
CA THR A 1104 14.99 -25.90 4.03
C THR A 1104 15.97 -27.05 3.82
N ALA A 1105 15.46 -28.28 3.62
CA ALA A 1105 16.31 -29.43 3.32
C ALA A 1105 17.09 -29.22 2.01
N ARG A 1106 16.42 -28.74 0.95
CA ARG A 1106 17.02 -28.47 -0.35
C ARG A 1106 18.14 -27.43 -0.30
N THR A 1107 17.95 -26.33 0.44
CA THR A 1107 18.98 -25.30 0.58
C THR A 1107 20.24 -25.81 1.31
N VAL A 1108 20.10 -26.75 2.24
CA VAL A 1108 21.24 -27.41 2.91
C VAL A 1108 22.01 -28.36 1.98
N GLU A 1109 21.32 -29.04 1.06
CA GLU A 1109 21.96 -29.89 0.05
C GLU A 1109 22.59 -29.08 -1.09
N ALA A 1110 21.93 -28.00 -1.55
CA ALA A 1110 22.45 -27.08 -2.55
C ALA A 1110 23.81 -26.48 -2.13
N ALA A 1111 23.96 -26.10 -0.86
CA ALA A 1111 25.23 -25.62 -0.32
C ALA A 1111 26.36 -26.69 -0.33
N GLN A 1112 26.01 -27.98 -0.18
CA GLN A 1112 26.97 -29.08 -0.29
C GLN A 1112 27.38 -29.33 -1.75
N LEU A 1113 26.42 -29.25 -2.68
CA LEU A 1113 26.69 -29.35 -4.11
C LEU A 1113 27.51 -28.17 -4.64
N ALA A 1114 27.33 -26.95 -4.12
CA ALA A 1114 28.16 -25.80 -4.47
C ALA A 1114 29.63 -26.03 -4.10
N ALA A 1115 29.90 -26.57 -2.91
CA ALA A 1115 31.25 -26.94 -2.48
C ALA A 1115 31.87 -28.08 -3.32
N GLN A 1116 31.05 -29.01 -3.82
CA GLN A 1116 31.50 -30.06 -4.76
C GLN A 1116 31.78 -29.50 -6.16
N ASN A 1117 30.89 -28.65 -6.68
CA ASN A 1117 31.05 -27.97 -7.97
C ASN A 1117 32.32 -27.12 -8.01
N ALA A 1118 32.62 -26.38 -6.94
CA ALA A 1118 33.86 -25.61 -6.79
C ALA A 1118 35.14 -26.47 -6.68
N ALA A 1119 35.03 -27.78 -6.43
CA ALA A 1119 36.17 -28.70 -6.39
C ALA A 1119 36.48 -29.37 -7.74
N ILE A 1120 35.62 -29.20 -8.75
CA ILE A 1120 35.84 -29.73 -10.11
C ILE A 1120 37.03 -29.01 -10.76
N PRO A 1121 38.04 -29.72 -11.30
CA PRO A 1121 39.24 -29.11 -11.89
C PRO A 1121 38.99 -28.63 -13.33
N ALA A 1122 38.01 -27.74 -13.51
CA ALA A 1122 37.69 -27.12 -14.80
C ALA A 1122 38.87 -26.30 -15.35
N SER A 1123 39.07 -26.35 -16.67
CA SER A 1123 40.28 -25.86 -17.35
C SER A 1123 40.02 -25.25 -18.73
N TYR A 1124 39.07 -25.80 -19.49
CA TYR A 1124 38.59 -25.23 -20.75
C TYR A 1124 37.44 -24.23 -20.50
N LEU A 1125 37.24 -23.30 -21.43
CA LEU A 1125 36.22 -22.24 -21.31
C LEU A 1125 34.81 -22.81 -21.06
N PHE A 1126 34.42 -23.86 -21.77
CA PHE A 1126 33.13 -24.52 -21.60
C PHE A 1126 32.97 -25.19 -20.22
N GLU A 1127 34.03 -25.80 -19.67
CA GLU A 1127 34.02 -26.38 -18.31
C GLU A 1127 33.86 -25.28 -17.24
N VAL A 1128 34.58 -24.17 -17.39
CA VAL A 1128 34.58 -23.04 -16.45
C VAL A 1128 33.25 -22.27 -16.52
N ASN A 1129 32.69 -22.05 -17.71
CA ASN A 1129 31.36 -21.49 -17.89
C ASN A 1129 30.31 -22.38 -17.19
N GLU A 1130 30.38 -23.70 -17.36
CA GLU A 1130 29.42 -24.63 -16.76
C GLU A 1130 29.52 -24.67 -15.23
N GLN A 1131 30.74 -24.73 -14.69
CA GLN A 1131 31.00 -24.61 -13.26
C GLN A 1131 30.45 -23.29 -12.69
N THR A 1132 30.61 -22.18 -13.42
CA THR A 1132 30.11 -20.86 -13.01
C THR A 1132 28.58 -20.79 -13.02
N VAL A 1133 27.92 -21.31 -14.07
CA VAL A 1133 26.46 -21.34 -14.16
C VAL A 1133 25.84 -22.28 -13.11
N ASN A 1134 26.49 -23.41 -12.82
CA ASN A 1134 26.09 -24.30 -11.72
C ASN A 1134 26.17 -23.59 -10.36
N ASP A 1135 27.26 -22.87 -10.08
CA ASP A 1135 27.44 -22.14 -8.82
C ASP A 1135 26.38 -21.05 -8.64
N ILE A 1136 26.10 -20.25 -9.67
CA ILE A 1136 25.03 -19.24 -9.62
C ILE A 1136 23.67 -19.91 -9.36
N PHE A 1137 23.34 -21.00 -10.08
CA PHE A 1137 22.06 -21.71 -9.90
C PHE A 1137 21.89 -22.33 -8.50
N LEU A 1138 22.96 -22.91 -7.94
CA LEU A 1138 22.96 -23.51 -6.60
C LEU A 1138 22.76 -22.46 -5.50
N ASN A 1139 23.48 -21.33 -5.60
CA ASN A 1139 23.36 -20.23 -4.66
C ASN A 1139 22.10 -19.35 -4.87
N THR A 1140 21.28 -19.61 -5.90
CA THR A 1140 20.04 -18.86 -6.18
C THR A 1140 18.81 -19.77 -6.29
N ILE A 1141 18.43 -20.17 -7.51
CA ILE A 1141 17.16 -20.86 -7.84
C ILE A 1141 16.97 -22.14 -7.02
N ALA A 1142 18.02 -22.95 -6.87
CA ALA A 1142 17.97 -24.17 -6.06
C ALA A 1142 17.67 -23.87 -4.59
N SER A 1143 18.32 -22.83 -4.05
CA SER A 1143 18.15 -22.32 -2.68
C SER A 1143 16.85 -21.52 -2.47
N GLY A 1144 15.98 -21.41 -3.49
CA GLY A 1144 14.69 -20.72 -3.41
C GLY A 1144 14.76 -19.20 -3.65
N VAL A 1145 15.91 -18.68 -4.07
CA VAL A 1145 16.11 -17.25 -4.38
C VAL A 1145 15.95 -17.04 -5.88
N TYR A 1146 14.86 -16.40 -6.28
CA TYR A 1146 14.45 -16.25 -7.69
C TYR A 1146 14.95 -14.97 -8.38
N SER A 1147 15.88 -14.24 -7.75
CA SER A 1147 16.49 -13.02 -8.28
C SER A 1147 18.02 -13.12 -8.24
N PHE A 1148 18.68 -12.48 -9.19
CA PHE A 1148 20.14 -12.40 -9.26
C PHE A 1148 20.63 -11.05 -8.70
N ASP A 1149 21.78 -11.05 -8.03
CA ASP A 1149 22.50 -9.81 -7.78
C ASP A 1149 23.16 -9.27 -9.06
N SER A 1150 23.64 -8.02 -9.03
CA SER A 1150 24.20 -7.37 -10.22
C SER A 1150 25.51 -7.99 -10.73
N LEU A 1151 26.28 -8.67 -9.89
CA LEU A 1151 27.48 -9.42 -10.29
C LEU A 1151 27.08 -10.76 -10.91
N GLN A 1152 26.12 -11.47 -10.32
CA GLN A 1152 25.55 -12.70 -10.86
C GLN A 1152 24.94 -12.45 -12.25
N GLN A 1153 24.09 -11.42 -12.39
CA GLN A 1153 23.49 -11.03 -13.68
C GLN A 1153 24.58 -10.67 -14.71
N THR A 1154 25.54 -9.80 -14.36
CA THR A 1154 26.65 -9.44 -15.27
C THR A 1154 27.47 -10.66 -15.70
N THR A 1155 27.64 -11.64 -14.81
CA THR A 1155 28.35 -12.89 -15.11
C THR A 1155 27.55 -13.78 -16.06
N LEU A 1156 26.24 -13.93 -15.82
CA LEU A 1156 25.34 -14.63 -16.74
C LEU A 1156 25.31 -13.96 -18.12
N GLU A 1157 25.21 -12.63 -18.21
CA GLU A 1157 25.29 -11.88 -19.47
C GLU A 1157 26.63 -12.14 -20.19
N THR A 1158 27.74 -12.11 -19.46
CA THR A 1158 29.10 -12.37 -19.99
C THR A 1158 29.26 -13.80 -20.53
N ILE A 1159 28.45 -14.76 -20.08
CA ILE A 1159 28.41 -16.14 -20.61
C ILE A 1159 27.40 -16.25 -21.76
N ALA A 1160 26.21 -15.66 -21.62
CA ALA A 1160 25.11 -15.75 -22.58
C ALA A 1160 25.40 -15.11 -23.95
N TYR A 1161 26.20 -14.03 -23.98
CA TYR A 1161 26.64 -13.39 -25.23
C TYR A 1161 27.86 -14.08 -25.90
N GLN A 1162 28.40 -15.17 -25.35
CA GLN A 1162 29.44 -15.95 -26.03
C GLN A 1162 28.86 -16.74 -27.21
N CYS A 1163 29.68 -17.06 -28.21
CA CYS A 1163 29.32 -18.05 -29.23
C CYS A 1163 29.25 -19.46 -28.58
N PRO A 1164 28.12 -20.19 -28.66
CA PRO A 1164 27.96 -21.51 -28.04
C PRO A 1164 29.05 -22.52 -28.45
N LEU A 1165 29.55 -22.41 -29.69
CA LEU A 1165 30.59 -23.30 -30.24
C LEU A 1165 31.90 -23.31 -29.45
N MET A 1166 32.20 -22.23 -28.70
CA MET A 1166 33.36 -22.11 -27.80
C MET A 1166 32.96 -22.10 -26.32
N GLY A 1167 31.83 -21.48 -25.99
CA GLY A 1167 31.36 -21.33 -24.60
C GLY A 1167 30.65 -22.57 -24.05
N GLY A 1168 30.27 -23.53 -24.90
CA GLY A 1168 29.58 -24.77 -24.56
C GLY A 1168 28.09 -24.59 -24.20
N THR A 1169 27.44 -25.69 -23.81
CA THR A 1169 26.04 -25.78 -23.37
C THR A 1169 25.68 -24.75 -22.29
N ALA A 1170 26.67 -24.37 -21.46
CA ALA A 1170 26.53 -23.35 -20.42
C ALA A 1170 26.07 -21.98 -20.95
N VAL A 1171 26.37 -21.63 -22.22
CA VAL A 1171 25.87 -20.41 -22.87
C VAL A 1171 24.35 -20.42 -22.93
N PHE A 1172 23.73 -21.53 -23.36
CA PHE A 1172 22.28 -21.64 -23.38
C PHE A 1172 21.68 -21.61 -21.97
N ARG A 1173 22.35 -22.22 -20.97
CA ARG A 1173 21.86 -22.22 -19.58
C ARG A 1173 21.90 -20.81 -18.97
N ALA A 1174 22.93 -20.02 -19.29
CA ALA A 1174 22.98 -18.62 -18.91
C ALA A 1174 21.85 -17.79 -19.55
N ARG A 1175 21.53 -18.03 -20.84
CA ARG A 1175 20.37 -17.41 -21.51
C ARG A 1175 19.04 -17.82 -20.88
N GLY A 1176 18.89 -19.10 -20.54
CA GLY A 1176 17.71 -19.63 -19.84
C GLY A 1176 17.51 -18.96 -18.48
N LEU A 1177 18.57 -18.78 -17.69
CA LEU A 1177 18.51 -18.06 -16.42
C LEU A 1177 18.21 -16.56 -16.59
N LEU A 1178 18.80 -15.88 -17.58
CA LEU A 1178 18.52 -14.46 -17.84
C LEU A 1178 17.08 -14.17 -18.27
N SER A 1179 16.36 -15.15 -18.84
CA SER A 1179 14.93 -15.00 -19.15
C SER A 1179 14.01 -14.90 -17.91
N LEU A 1180 14.58 -15.02 -16.71
CA LEU A 1180 13.92 -14.68 -15.44
C LEU A 1180 13.99 -13.16 -15.11
N VAL A 1181 14.86 -12.40 -15.80
CA VAL A 1181 15.08 -10.97 -15.57
C VAL A 1181 14.39 -10.13 -16.66
N ASP A 1182 14.59 -10.48 -17.94
CA ASP A 1182 14.01 -9.75 -19.10
C ASP A 1182 13.94 -10.66 -20.35
N ASP A 1183 13.26 -10.25 -21.42
CA ASP A 1183 13.25 -10.95 -22.72
C ASP A 1183 14.46 -10.50 -23.57
N TYR A 1184 15.62 -11.08 -23.26
CA TYR A 1184 16.88 -10.80 -23.97
C TYR A 1184 16.91 -11.38 -25.39
N ASP A 1185 17.04 -10.50 -26.39
CA ASP A 1185 17.60 -10.87 -27.70
C ASP A 1185 19.13 -10.89 -27.62
N PHE A 1186 19.71 -12.09 -27.73
CA PHE A 1186 21.16 -12.28 -27.70
C PHE A 1186 21.86 -11.96 -29.02
N GLY A 1187 21.13 -11.46 -30.03
CA GLY A 1187 21.67 -10.72 -31.17
C GLY A 1187 22.46 -11.58 -32.14
N ASP A 1188 21.73 -12.31 -33.00
CA ASP A 1188 22.30 -13.18 -34.03
C ASP A 1188 23.40 -14.13 -33.52
N ASP A 1189 22.95 -15.24 -32.93
CA ASP A 1189 23.70 -16.48 -32.70
C ASP A 1189 24.57 -16.93 -33.91
N VAL A 1190 24.19 -16.51 -35.12
CA VAL A 1190 24.96 -16.72 -36.35
C VAL A 1190 26.11 -15.71 -36.50
N VAL A 1191 25.91 -14.43 -36.19
CA VAL A 1191 26.93 -13.36 -36.33
C VAL A 1191 28.09 -13.57 -35.35
N ASN A 1192 27.79 -13.81 -34.07
CA ASN A 1192 28.83 -14.03 -33.06
C ASN A 1192 29.67 -15.30 -33.31
N CYS A 1193 29.14 -16.29 -34.04
CA CYS A 1193 29.87 -17.48 -34.45
C CYS A 1193 30.49 -17.38 -35.86
N GLN A 1194 30.01 -16.48 -36.74
CA GLN A 1194 30.57 -16.24 -38.07
C GLN A 1194 31.96 -15.61 -38.04
N GLU A 1195 32.29 -14.77 -37.05
CA GLU A 1195 33.67 -14.28 -36.89
C GLU A 1195 34.66 -15.37 -36.45
N VAL A 1196 34.17 -16.45 -35.83
CA VAL A 1196 34.97 -17.61 -35.40
C VAL A 1196 35.21 -18.54 -36.59
N GLY A 1197 34.18 -18.84 -37.38
CA GLY A 1197 34.26 -19.71 -38.56
C GLY A 1197 35.06 -19.16 -39.75
N ASN A 1198 35.64 -17.96 -39.65
CA ASN A 1198 36.44 -17.30 -40.69
C ASN A 1198 37.94 -17.15 -40.31
N ARG A 1199 38.46 -17.94 -39.36
CA ARG A 1199 39.85 -17.86 -38.87
C ARG A 1199 40.62 -19.19 -39.00
#